data_AF-A0A200J7D0-F1
#
_entry.id   AF-A0A200J7D0-F1
#
_cell.length_a   1.000
_cell.length_b   1.000
_cell.length_c   1.000
_cell.angle_alpha   90.00
_cell.angle_beta   90.00
_cell.angle_gamma   90.00
#
_symmetry.space_group_name_H-M   'P 1'
#
loop_
_entity.id
_entity.type
_entity.pdbx_description
1 polymer ?
#
loop_
_entity_poly.entity_id
_entity_poly.type
_entity_poly.pdbx_seq_one_letter_code
_entity_poly.pdbx_strand_id
1 'polypeptide(L)'
;MKKREQSLNQKIKVKWLFLLLLALVVGGYLFVSQGNLRAFTIINKGEFSLKAENRWDGTEKKSYSFLEWGAVNGLKQSGYQLFQSEDGVTWNARSMNYGKTIKVLNIYPDTVDARNLKTWMDSLGLKNSKGDRLIQVSYVAQMVFGLDPDSHLKNAKGEYLYDVIMFGSWDYNNHVDISVAAKNATQAYIDSGRGVLFGHDTITPNDRGHTNFNSFASQLGFKLQASSFQLGSTSVKINNNGYLMKYPFELQNDLTLTIPLTHTWGQGILPGSSTIKWLEFQEPYNWNKPGDGSADATFYLATNNNLGMIQTGHSNGQSTMDERKIIANTLYNLAQVSLETTAQDYTVKDDRAPKLATAAPMPNTSIENFSIEIDSTDVGKEYQWYVEADTRDDGLKKSDVVKETITSNIAGYFYMIDNSAASNLNTTVIGYKDEFGRISSDRYDIYVAPQGTTDKNAVDYDPLKDANLVTYNTKGIISGINGLADYNKYLHVVTVDRANNVSGVKTIPLKDLIPLARVTERYLDTEGKELQPETYKDIVKGDHYTQRIKNLNGYAVDSYQIDRAEAVPSTDETTVSIDSVTQNMTVTYYYNKLIQLNLRQVVLASQEEIVVPKRGYLQLDNGYVDKKSNLFNVAVDSGVAQEQVSYTSVVIAKQATHHQVSVKVLPPEYYSYSGYTVTKDNSIHDSGIRVNGEIRLDITETTGYWLTIYIEPSIEKGRSPVPYNWDYQRNKLGEIQMK
;
A
#
# COMPACT_ATOMS: atom_id res chain seq x y z
N MET A 1 27.30 -53.95 42.22
CA MET A 1 27.61 -53.31 40.92
C MET A 1 26.42 -52.62 40.25
N LYS A 2 25.21 -53.19 40.23
CA LYS A 2 24.03 -52.60 39.55
C LYS A 2 23.61 -51.17 39.95
N LYS A 3 23.79 -50.74 41.21
CA LYS A 3 23.45 -49.37 41.65
C LYS A 3 24.42 -48.28 41.15
N ARG A 4 25.65 -48.64 40.74
CA ARG A 4 26.66 -47.68 40.26
C ARG A 4 26.52 -47.39 38.77
N GLU A 5 26.04 -48.36 37.99
CA GLU A 5 25.74 -48.20 36.55
C GLU A 5 24.48 -47.35 36.31
N GLN A 6 23.44 -47.48 37.15
CA GLN A 6 22.23 -46.66 37.03
C GLN A 6 22.49 -45.16 37.30
N SER A 7 23.34 -44.82 38.28
CA SER A 7 23.65 -43.41 38.56
C SER A 7 24.59 -42.78 37.51
N LEU A 8 25.46 -43.59 36.88
CA LEU A 8 26.29 -43.14 35.76
C LEU A 8 25.42 -42.85 34.52
N ASN A 9 24.50 -43.76 34.18
CA ASN A 9 23.57 -43.57 33.05
C ASN A 9 22.63 -42.38 33.24
N GLN A 10 22.19 -42.11 34.47
CA GLN A 10 21.33 -40.96 34.77
C GLN A 10 22.12 -39.64 34.67
N LYS A 11 23.38 -39.59 35.13
CA LYS A 11 24.25 -38.42 34.98
C LYS A 11 24.62 -38.15 33.51
N ILE A 12 24.80 -39.18 32.69
CA ILE A 12 25.06 -39.05 31.25
C ILE A 12 23.83 -38.50 30.53
N LYS A 13 22.62 -39.01 30.85
CA LYS A 13 21.37 -38.49 30.27
C LYS A 13 21.08 -37.04 30.66
N VAL A 14 21.35 -36.64 31.90
CA VAL A 14 21.18 -35.24 32.34
C VAL A 14 22.18 -34.31 31.68
N LYS A 15 23.45 -34.72 31.50
CA LYS A 15 24.44 -33.95 30.73
C LYS A 15 24.05 -33.81 29.25
N TRP A 16 23.54 -34.87 28.64
CA TRP A 16 23.03 -34.83 27.26
C TRP A 16 21.81 -33.91 27.13
N LEU A 17 20.85 -33.97 28.06
CA LEU A 17 19.71 -33.04 28.06
C LEU A 17 20.16 -31.59 28.22
N PHE A 18 21.14 -31.33 29.09
CA PHE A 18 21.66 -29.97 29.31
C PHE A 18 22.42 -29.44 28.10
N LEU A 19 23.19 -30.28 27.40
CA LEU A 19 23.85 -29.92 26.13
C LEU A 19 22.84 -29.69 25.01
N LEU A 20 21.74 -30.46 24.96
CA LEU A 20 20.66 -30.27 23.99
C LEU A 20 19.88 -28.99 24.25
N LEU A 21 19.63 -28.67 25.53
CA LEU A 21 18.98 -27.42 25.93
C LEU A 21 19.90 -26.23 25.67
N LEU A 22 21.20 -26.35 25.91
CA LEU A 22 22.18 -25.32 25.58
C LEU A 22 22.29 -25.14 24.06
N ALA A 23 22.25 -26.22 23.27
CA ALA A 23 22.23 -26.14 21.81
C ALA A 23 20.91 -25.57 21.27
N LEU A 24 19.77 -25.78 21.94
CA LEU A 24 18.49 -25.15 21.60
C LEU A 24 18.42 -23.68 22.04
N VAL A 25 19.06 -23.31 23.14
CA VAL A 25 19.16 -21.92 23.61
C VAL A 25 20.18 -21.15 22.77
N VAL A 26 21.34 -21.73 22.44
CA VAL A 26 22.32 -21.13 21.53
C VAL A 26 21.83 -21.14 20.09
N GLY A 27 21.19 -22.22 19.64
CA GLY A 27 20.55 -22.32 18.32
C GLY A 27 19.34 -21.39 18.20
N GLY A 28 18.53 -21.28 19.24
CA GLY A 28 17.41 -20.33 19.34
C GLY A 28 17.88 -18.89 19.47
N TYR A 29 18.96 -18.63 20.21
CA TYR A 29 19.59 -17.31 20.25
C TYR A 29 20.22 -16.96 18.90
N LEU A 30 20.86 -17.91 18.21
CA LEU A 30 21.38 -17.71 16.86
C LEU A 30 20.25 -17.51 15.84
N PHE A 31 19.10 -18.17 15.97
CA PHE A 31 17.93 -18.01 15.09
C PHE A 31 17.12 -16.74 15.37
N VAL A 32 16.95 -16.34 16.64
CA VAL A 32 16.21 -15.13 17.04
C VAL A 32 17.08 -13.87 16.95
N SER A 33 18.40 -13.99 17.03
CA SER A 33 19.32 -12.91 16.65
C SER A 33 19.54 -12.80 15.14
N GLN A 34 18.97 -13.69 14.30
CA GLN A 34 18.87 -13.47 12.85
C GLN A 34 17.75 -12.49 12.45
N GLY A 35 17.51 -11.45 13.24
CA GLY A 35 17.18 -10.13 12.68
C GLY A 35 18.41 -9.49 11.99
N ASN A 36 19.32 -10.33 11.47
CA ASN A 36 20.67 -9.99 11.05
C ASN A 36 20.61 -9.14 9.79
N LEU A 37 21.30 -8.00 9.83
CA LEU A 37 21.85 -7.27 8.69
C LEU A 37 22.06 -8.23 7.51
N ARG A 38 21.43 -7.95 6.37
CA ARG A 38 21.67 -8.74 5.16
C ARG A 38 23.17 -8.72 4.88
N ALA A 39 23.77 -9.90 4.92
CA ALA A 39 25.17 -10.07 4.61
C ALA A 39 25.34 -9.90 3.09
N PHE A 40 26.24 -9.02 2.68
CA PHE A 40 26.73 -8.94 1.31
C PHE A 40 27.14 -10.33 0.79
N THR A 41 27.04 -10.52 -0.51
CA THR A 41 27.45 -11.75 -1.18
C THR A 41 28.86 -11.60 -1.75
N ILE A 42 29.75 -12.54 -1.46
CA ILE A 42 31.05 -12.61 -2.15
C ILE A 42 30.84 -13.28 -3.51
N ILE A 43 31.08 -12.54 -4.60
CA ILE A 43 30.99 -13.02 -5.97
C ILE A 43 32.26 -13.74 -6.38
N ASN A 44 33.42 -13.16 -6.03
CA ASN A 44 34.72 -13.75 -6.27
C ASN A 44 35.64 -13.47 -5.08
N LYS A 45 36.45 -14.47 -4.70
CA LYS A 45 37.44 -14.29 -3.64
C LYS A 45 38.69 -13.64 -4.19
N GLY A 46 39.17 -12.63 -3.48
CA GLY A 46 40.44 -11.97 -3.75
C GLY A 46 41.52 -12.38 -2.76
N GLU A 47 42.57 -11.57 -2.71
CA GLU A 47 43.73 -11.77 -1.85
C GLU A 47 43.53 -11.19 -0.44
N PHE A 48 42.54 -10.32 -0.28
CA PHE A 48 42.13 -9.77 1.02
C PHE A 48 40.62 -9.54 1.05
N SER A 49 40.04 -9.51 2.25
CA SER A 49 38.59 -9.43 2.41
C SER A 49 38.04 -8.05 2.09
N LEU A 50 36.84 -7.99 1.53
CA LEU A 50 36.00 -6.79 1.43
C LEU A 50 34.61 -7.09 1.98
N LYS A 51 33.98 -6.10 2.60
CA LYS A 51 32.60 -6.11 3.06
C LYS A 51 31.89 -4.88 2.54
N ALA A 52 30.63 -5.05 2.15
CA ALA A 52 29.72 -3.97 1.82
C ALA A 52 28.49 -4.05 2.73
N GLU A 53 27.94 -2.91 3.12
CA GLU A 53 26.74 -2.85 3.95
C GLU A 53 25.86 -1.69 3.49
N ASN A 54 24.62 -2.01 3.11
CA ASN A 54 23.62 -0.99 2.79
C ASN A 54 23.22 -0.23 4.07
N ARG A 55 23.35 1.09 4.05
CA ARG A 55 22.96 1.98 5.14
C ARG A 55 22.16 3.17 4.61
N TRP A 56 21.43 3.82 5.53
CA TRP A 56 20.66 5.02 5.25
C TRP A 56 21.20 6.18 6.09
N ASP A 57 21.40 7.33 5.45
CA ASP A 57 21.75 8.59 6.13
C ASP A 57 20.46 9.37 6.42
N GLY A 58 20.12 9.52 7.70
CA GLY A 58 18.89 10.21 8.14
C GLY A 58 18.90 11.71 7.83
N THR A 59 20.06 12.36 7.87
CA THR A 59 20.21 13.80 7.64
C THR A 59 20.14 14.12 6.16
N GLU A 60 20.92 13.38 5.36
CA GLU A 60 20.98 13.56 3.91
C GLU A 60 19.79 12.89 3.18
N LYS A 61 19.03 12.06 3.89
CA LYS A 61 17.86 11.30 3.39
C LYS A 61 18.20 10.48 2.13
N LYS A 62 19.31 9.75 2.16
CA LYS A 62 19.78 8.90 1.06
C LYS A 62 20.47 7.63 1.55
N SER A 63 20.44 6.60 0.71
CA SER A 63 21.22 5.39 0.94
C SER A 63 22.72 5.61 0.65
N TYR A 64 23.57 4.86 1.33
CA TYR A 64 25.00 4.76 1.05
C TYR A 64 25.49 3.33 1.36
N SER A 65 26.61 2.93 0.75
CA SER A 65 27.27 1.67 1.10
C SER A 65 28.44 1.94 2.04
N PHE A 66 28.45 1.30 3.21
CA PHE A 66 29.62 1.28 4.08
C PHE A 66 30.53 0.13 3.66
N LEU A 67 31.80 0.43 3.43
CA LEU A 67 32.78 -0.50 2.92
C LEU A 67 33.92 -0.65 3.92
N GLU A 68 34.33 -1.90 4.16
CA GLU A 68 35.44 -2.26 5.06
C GLU A 68 36.27 -3.38 4.44
N TRP A 69 37.59 -3.25 4.42
CA TRP A 69 38.48 -4.28 3.88
C TRP A 69 39.69 -4.59 4.76
N GLY A 70 40.29 -5.75 4.52
CA GLY A 70 41.49 -6.19 5.22
C GLY A 70 42.71 -5.34 4.86
N ALA A 71 43.48 -4.92 5.85
CA ALA A 71 44.72 -4.19 5.62
C ALA A 71 45.74 -5.05 4.84
N VAL A 72 46.38 -4.45 3.83
CA VAL A 72 47.41 -5.08 3.02
C VAL A 72 48.80 -4.60 3.46
N ASN A 73 49.69 -5.56 3.75
CA ASN A 73 51.08 -5.27 4.10
C ASN A 73 51.85 -4.69 2.91
N GLY A 74 52.78 -3.77 3.19
CA GLY A 74 53.66 -3.23 2.15
C GLY A 74 52.99 -2.23 1.19
N LEU A 75 51.82 -1.69 1.53
CA LEU A 75 51.08 -0.71 0.70
C LEU A 75 51.96 0.48 0.27
N LYS A 76 52.00 0.75 -1.03
CA LYS A 76 52.60 1.97 -1.60
C LYS A 76 51.70 3.18 -1.33
N GLN A 77 52.19 4.36 -1.69
CA GLN A 77 51.41 5.59 -1.56
C GLN A 77 50.33 5.78 -2.62
N SER A 78 50.32 4.97 -3.69
CA SER A 78 49.17 4.78 -4.56
C SER A 78 47.96 4.24 -3.79
N GLY A 79 48.20 3.65 -2.61
CA GLY A 79 47.16 3.35 -1.62
C GLY A 79 46.16 2.32 -2.13
N TYR A 80 44.96 2.43 -1.58
CA TYR A 80 43.79 1.72 -2.05
C TYR A 80 43.06 2.55 -3.11
N GLN A 81 42.42 1.85 -4.05
CA GLN A 81 41.46 2.42 -5.00
C GLN A 81 40.18 1.58 -4.99
N LEU A 82 39.03 2.24 -4.87
CA LEU A 82 37.73 1.60 -4.85
C LEU A 82 37.12 1.61 -6.26
N PHE A 83 36.64 0.45 -6.69
CA PHE A 83 35.89 0.29 -7.93
C PHE A 83 34.47 -0.18 -7.65
N GLN A 84 33.51 0.42 -8.35
CA GLN A 84 32.09 0.09 -8.27
C GLN A 84 31.58 -0.31 -9.66
N SER A 85 30.65 -1.26 -9.68
CA SER A 85 29.92 -1.67 -10.88
C SER A 85 28.43 -1.84 -10.58
N GLU A 86 27.58 -1.45 -11.53
CA GLU A 86 26.12 -1.64 -11.46
C GLU A 86 25.66 -2.90 -12.20
N ASP A 87 26.48 -3.41 -13.14
CA ASP A 87 26.16 -4.54 -14.03
C ASP A 87 27.11 -5.75 -13.82
N GLY A 88 28.16 -5.59 -13.00
CA GLY A 88 29.23 -6.57 -12.80
C GLY A 88 30.27 -6.62 -13.92
N VAL A 89 30.15 -5.77 -14.95
CA VAL A 89 31.00 -5.77 -16.15
C VAL A 89 31.74 -4.44 -16.29
N THR A 90 31.04 -3.33 -16.15
CA THR A 90 31.57 -1.97 -16.27
C THR A 90 32.01 -1.48 -14.89
N TRP A 91 33.30 -1.23 -14.73
CA TRP A 91 33.90 -0.82 -13.45
C TRP A 91 34.40 0.60 -13.52
N ASN A 92 34.03 1.40 -12.53
CA ASN A 92 34.44 2.79 -12.43
C ASN A 92 35.04 3.06 -11.05
N ALA A 93 36.12 3.84 -11.01
CA ALA A 93 36.69 4.30 -9.76
C ALA A 93 35.68 5.18 -8.99
N ARG A 94 35.70 5.07 -7.67
CA ARG A 94 34.92 5.88 -6.75
C ARG A 94 35.83 6.55 -5.73
N SER A 95 35.49 7.78 -5.36
CA SER A 95 36.15 8.43 -4.24
C SER A 95 35.91 7.64 -2.96
N MET A 96 36.86 7.66 -2.04
CA MET A 96 36.70 7.09 -0.68
C MET A 96 36.70 8.17 0.39
N ASN A 97 36.64 9.43 -0.06
CA ASN A 97 36.81 10.62 0.76
C ASN A 97 35.51 11.35 1.06
N TYR A 98 34.35 10.73 0.80
CA TYR A 98 33.05 11.26 1.22
C TYR A 98 33.03 11.54 2.73
N GLY A 99 32.65 12.77 3.11
CA GLY A 99 32.67 13.26 4.48
C GLY A 99 34.05 13.59 5.06
N LYS A 100 35.14 13.27 4.33
CA LYS A 100 36.53 13.48 4.74
C LYS A 100 37.09 14.74 4.09
N THR A 101 38.07 15.35 4.75
CA THR A 101 38.82 16.48 4.18
C THR A 101 39.72 15.98 3.05
N ILE A 102 39.69 16.67 1.90
CA ILE A 102 40.66 16.50 0.80
C ILE A 102 41.60 17.70 0.71
N LYS A 103 42.84 17.44 0.30
CA LYS A 103 43.87 18.44 0.03
C LYS A 103 44.07 18.63 -1.46
N VAL A 104 43.98 19.88 -1.90
CA VAL A 104 44.07 20.26 -3.32
C VAL A 104 45.21 21.24 -3.53
N LEU A 105 46.06 21.00 -4.54
CA LEU A 105 47.04 21.98 -5.00
C LEU A 105 46.51 22.68 -6.25
N ASN A 106 46.27 23.99 -6.15
CA ASN A 106 45.99 24.85 -7.31
C ASN A 106 47.29 25.36 -7.93
N ILE A 107 47.67 24.82 -9.08
CA ILE A 107 48.80 25.28 -9.88
C ILE A 107 48.25 26.35 -10.81
N TYR A 108 48.34 27.62 -10.39
CA TYR A 108 47.67 28.72 -11.08
C TYR A 108 48.57 29.36 -12.14
N PRO A 109 48.01 29.89 -13.24
CA PRO A 109 48.76 30.45 -14.36
C PRO A 109 49.32 31.85 -14.07
N ASP A 110 50.33 31.94 -13.20
CA ASP A 110 51.27 33.06 -12.94
C ASP A 110 50.68 34.49 -12.81
N THR A 111 49.37 34.64 -12.73
CA THR A 111 48.65 35.89 -12.46
C THR A 111 47.97 35.78 -11.10
N VAL A 112 48.05 36.86 -10.32
CA VAL A 112 47.53 36.90 -8.95
C VAL A 112 46.04 36.59 -8.89
N ASP A 113 45.29 37.05 -9.89
CA ASP A 113 43.84 36.89 -9.98
C ASP A 113 43.42 35.46 -10.38
N ALA A 114 44.35 34.59 -10.77
CA ALA A 114 44.05 33.17 -11.02
C ALA A 114 44.18 32.30 -9.76
N ARG A 115 44.51 32.88 -8.59
CA ARG A 115 44.59 32.18 -7.30
C ARG A 115 43.22 31.88 -6.66
N ASN A 116 42.14 32.02 -7.43
CA ASN A 116 40.78 32.10 -6.90
C ASN A 116 40.20 30.78 -6.39
N LEU A 117 40.75 29.62 -6.76
CA LEU A 117 40.21 28.31 -6.34
C LEU A 117 40.04 28.21 -4.82
N LYS A 118 41.01 28.74 -4.05
CA LYS A 118 40.92 28.75 -2.60
C LYS A 118 39.70 29.55 -2.11
N THR A 119 39.55 30.77 -2.60
CA THR A 119 38.42 31.64 -2.26
C THR A 119 37.10 31.01 -2.69
N TRP A 120 37.06 30.37 -3.85
CA TRP A 120 35.89 29.66 -4.36
C TRP A 120 35.46 28.53 -3.44
N MET A 121 36.36 27.61 -3.10
CA MET A 121 36.06 26.49 -2.20
C MET A 121 35.72 26.96 -0.78
N ASP A 122 36.42 27.97 -0.27
CA ASP A 122 36.15 28.55 1.04
C ASP A 122 34.75 29.19 1.11
N SER A 123 34.28 29.80 0.01
CA SER A 123 32.96 30.45 -0.06
C SER A 123 31.78 29.48 0.00
N LEU A 124 32.02 28.18 -0.24
CA LEU A 124 30.99 27.14 -0.18
C LEU A 124 30.64 26.72 1.25
N GLY A 125 31.45 27.10 2.24
CA GLY A 125 31.16 26.84 3.66
C GLY A 125 31.20 25.37 4.08
N LEU A 126 31.73 24.48 3.23
CA LEU A 126 31.75 23.04 3.46
C LEU A 126 32.69 22.64 4.60
N LYS A 127 32.14 21.97 5.63
CA LYS A 127 32.89 21.49 6.80
C LYS A 127 32.55 20.05 7.16
N ASN A 128 33.50 19.32 7.71
CA ASN A 128 33.26 18.01 8.32
C ASN A 128 32.61 18.16 9.71
N SER A 129 32.28 17.03 10.35
CA SER A 129 31.69 16.99 11.69
C SER A 129 32.57 17.58 12.81
N LYS A 130 33.87 17.74 12.56
CA LYS A 130 34.83 18.39 13.48
C LYS A 130 34.97 19.89 13.24
N GLY A 131 34.30 20.43 12.22
CA GLY A 131 34.37 21.83 11.82
C GLY A 131 35.54 22.17 10.87
N ASP A 132 36.34 21.20 10.46
CA ASP A 132 37.41 21.42 9.48
C ASP A 132 36.82 21.59 8.08
N ARG A 133 37.47 22.38 7.23
CA ARG A 133 37.06 22.51 5.82
C ARG A 133 37.18 21.18 5.10
N LEU A 134 36.15 20.87 4.32
CA LEU A 134 36.09 19.67 3.47
C LEU A 134 37.11 19.73 2.33
N ILE A 135 37.30 20.89 1.70
CA ILE A 135 38.29 21.08 0.64
C ILE A 135 39.33 22.09 1.11
N GLN A 136 40.59 21.65 1.23
CA GLN A 136 41.71 22.49 1.64
C GLN A 136 42.60 22.77 0.43
N VAL A 137 42.61 24.03 -0.02
CA VAL A 137 43.36 24.45 -1.20
C VAL A 137 44.67 25.13 -0.79
N SER A 138 45.79 24.57 -1.24
CA SER A 138 47.09 25.25 -1.35
C SER A 138 47.26 25.76 -2.78
N TYR A 139 48.19 26.68 -3.02
CA TYR A 139 48.45 27.17 -4.37
C TYR A 139 49.94 27.39 -4.63
N VAL A 140 50.33 27.27 -5.89
CA VAL A 140 51.68 27.56 -6.41
C VAL A 140 51.57 28.13 -7.82
N ALA A 141 52.43 29.08 -8.15
CA ALA A 141 52.46 29.66 -9.49
C ALA A 141 53.04 28.62 -10.47
N GLN A 142 52.50 28.53 -11.68
CA GLN A 142 52.92 27.55 -12.68
C GLN A 142 54.42 27.64 -13.02
N MET A 143 54.99 28.85 -13.11
CA MET A 143 56.42 29.05 -13.32
C MET A 143 57.24 28.47 -12.16
N VAL A 144 56.80 28.68 -10.92
CA VAL A 144 57.49 28.18 -9.72
C VAL A 144 57.40 26.66 -9.64
N PHE A 145 56.21 26.11 -9.85
CA PHE A 145 55.99 24.67 -9.94
C PHE A 145 56.87 24.02 -11.01
N GLY A 146 57.02 24.68 -12.16
CA GLY A 146 57.81 24.18 -13.28
C GLY A 146 59.32 24.07 -13.02
N LEU A 147 59.85 24.78 -12.01
CA LEU A 147 61.27 24.73 -11.62
C LEU A 147 61.60 23.50 -10.78
N ASP A 148 60.70 23.13 -9.85
CA ASP A 148 60.87 21.98 -8.97
C ASP A 148 59.50 21.39 -8.56
N PRO A 149 58.84 20.62 -9.44
CA PRO A 149 57.50 20.12 -9.19
C PRO A 149 57.43 19.20 -7.96
N ASP A 150 58.48 18.40 -7.73
CA ASP A 150 58.48 17.37 -6.70
C ASP A 150 58.53 17.97 -5.29
N SER A 151 59.22 19.09 -5.07
CA SER A 151 59.18 19.76 -3.75
C SER A 151 57.82 20.38 -3.42
N HIS A 152 56.98 20.60 -4.43
CA HIS A 152 55.61 21.03 -4.24
C HIS A 152 54.62 19.86 -4.13
N LEU A 153 54.85 18.75 -4.83
CA LEU A 153 53.96 17.59 -4.78
C LEU A 153 54.22 16.68 -3.59
N LYS A 154 55.48 16.59 -3.13
CA LYS A 154 55.94 15.59 -2.16
C LYS A 154 56.54 16.23 -0.91
N ASN A 155 56.43 15.52 0.20
CA ASN A 155 57.13 15.86 1.44
C ASN A 155 58.60 15.38 1.42
N ALA A 156 59.35 15.64 2.49
CA ALA A 156 60.75 15.24 2.62
C ALA A 156 61.02 13.72 2.58
N LYS A 157 59.98 12.89 2.79
CA LYS A 157 60.04 11.43 2.67
C LYS A 157 59.65 10.94 1.27
N GLY A 158 59.42 11.86 0.33
CA GLY A 158 58.95 11.56 -1.02
C GLY A 158 57.46 11.27 -1.11
N GLU A 159 56.67 11.61 -0.07
CA GLU A 159 55.24 11.29 -0.04
C GLU A 159 54.35 12.38 -0.60
N TYR A 160 53.40 12.01 -1.48
CA TYR A 160 52.47 12.97 -2.05
C TYR A 160 51.63 13.67 -0.98
N LEU A 161 51.58 15.00 -1.05
CA LEU A 161 50.92 15.88 -0.07
C LEU A 161 49.42 16.09 -0.34
N TYR A 162 49.01 15.94 -1.60
CA TYR A 162 47.69 16.32 -2.11
C TYR A 162 46.96 15.12 -2.69
N ASP A 163 45.64 15.13 -2.56
CA ASP A 163 44.74 14.12 -3.12
C ASP A 163 44.39 14.43 -4.59
N VAL A 164 44.32 15.73 -4.91
CA VAL A 164 44.06 16.24 -6.25
C VAL A 164 44.96 17.45 -6.55
N ILE A 165 45.39 17.59 -7.79
CA ILE A 165 45.95 18.85 -8.29
C ILE A 165 45.02 19.43 -9.36
N MET A 166 44.94 20.76 -9.39
CA MET A 166 44.22 21.49 -10.42
C MET A 166 45.19 22.45 -11.11
N PHE A 167 45.28 22.37 -12.43
CA PHE A 167 45.85 23.47 -13.22
C PHE A 167 44.75 24.52 -13.36
N GLY A 168 45.02 25.72 -12.84
CA GLY A 168 44.01 26.73 -12.51
C GLY A 168 43.15 27.20 -13.69
N SER A 169 42.23 28.11 -13.37
CA SER A 169 41.22 28.62 -14.30
C SER A 169 41.56 30.03 -14.76
N TRP A 170 41.98 30.21 -16.01
CA TRP A 170 42.22 31.53 -16.63
C TRP A 170 42.11 31.47 -18.15
N ASP A 171 41.80 32.59 -18.80
CA ASP A 171 41.77 32.70 -20.26
C ASP A 171 43.13 32.35 -20.87
N TYR A 172 43.13 31.46 -21.86
CA TYR A 172 44.33 30.86 -22.45
C TYR A 172 45.34 30.32 -21.41
N ASN A 173 44.88 29.98 -20.20
CA ASN A 173 45.75 29.68 -19.04
C ASN A 173 46.94 30.67 -18.92
N ASN A 174 46.67 31.96 -19.17
CA ASN A 174 47.64 33.06 -19.20
C ASN A 174 48.78 32.91 -20.23
N HIS A 175 48.55 32.20 -21.34
CA HIS A 175 49.55 31.90 -22.37
C HIS A 175 50.74 31.08 -21.89
N VAL A 176 50.61 30.38 -20.75
CA VAL A 176 51.70 29.62 -20.13
C VAL A 176 51.44 28.12 -20.26
N ASP A 177 52.34 27.43 -20.96
CA ASP A 177 52.45 25.96 -20.92
C ASP A 177 53.25 25.51 -19.70
N ILE A 178 53.04 24.27 -19.26
CA ILE A 178 53.86 23.68 -18.20
C ILE A 178 55.26 23.31 -18.73
N SER A 179 56.26 23.27 -17.85
CA SER A 179 57.59 22.78 -18.20
C SER A 179 57.58 21.26 -18.45
N VAL A 180 58.61 20.74 -19.12
CA VAL A 180 58.80 19.29 -19.29
C VAL A 180 58.93 18.58 -17.93
N ALA A 181 59.57 19.21 -16.95
CA ALA A 181 59.66 18.68 -15.59
C ALA A 181 58.27 18.59 -14.93
N ALA A 182 57.47 19.65 -15.03
CA ALA A 182 56.09 19.66 -14.53
C ALA A 182 55.21 18.61 -15.21
N LYS A 183 55.33 18.45 -16.53
CA LYS A 183 54.64 17.38 -17.28
C LYS A 183 55.00 16.00 -16.72
N ASN A 184 56.29 15.70 -16.60
CA ASN A 184 56.74 14.38 -16.14
C ASN A 184 56.30 14.09 -14.70
N ALA A 185 56.39 15.08 -13.81
CA ALA A 185 55.91 14.95 -12.43
C ALA A 185 54.39 14.78 -12.35
N THR A 186 53.65 15.49 -13.21
CA THR A 186 52.19 15.35 -13.35
C THR A 186 51.82 13.95 -13.84
N GLN A 187 52.52 13.41 -14.84
CA GLN A 187 52.30 12.04 -15.29
C GLN A 187 52.55 11.03 -14.16
N ALA A 188 53.65 11.16 -13.41
CA ALA A 188 53.91 10.30 -12.25
C ALA A 188 52.82 10.42 -11.16
N TYR A 189 52.26 11.63 -10.97
CA TYR A 189 51.14 11.86 -10.07
C TYR A 189 49.86 11.14 -10.54
N ILE A 190 49.56 11.21 -11.84
CA ILE A 190 48.45 10.50 -12.49
C ILE A 190 48.63 8.97 -12.36
N ASP A 191 49.83 8.47 -12.63
CA ASP A 191 50.15 7.04 -12.55
C ASP A 191 50.05 6.50 -11.11
N SER A 192 50.11 7.38 -10.10
CA SER A 192 49.86 7.02 -8.70
C SER A 192 48.37 6.86 -8.35
N GLY A 193 47.46 7.02 -9.32
CA GLY A 193 46.01 6.95 -9.15
C GLY A 193 45.35 8.25 -8.66
N ARG A 194 46.12 9.31 -8.44
CA ARG A 194 45.62 10.59 -7.91
C ARG A 194 45.02 11.49 -8.98
N GLY A 195 44.11 12.36 -8.56
CA GLY A 195 43.28 13.15 -9.45
C GLY A 195 43.96 14.38 -10.06
N VAL A 196 43.77 14.63 -11.36
CA VAL A 196 44.19 15.89 -12.01
C VAL A 196 43.00 16.56 -12.68
N LEU A 197 42.73 17.81 -12.32
CA LEU A 197 41.76 18.67 -12.99
C LEU A 197 42.47 19.73 -13.84
N PHE A 198 42.26 19.66 -15.14
CA PHE A 198 42.72 20.65 -16.10
C PHE A 198 41.70 21.79 -16.20
N GLY A 199 42.12 23.01 -15.89
CA GLY A 199 41.30 24.21 -16.04
C GLY A 199 41.23 24.69 -17.48
N HIS A 200 40.56 25.82 -17.66
CA HIS A 200 40.29 26.43 -18.95
C HIS A 200 41.57 26.69 -19.76
N ASP A 201 41.52 26.35 -21.05
CA ASP A 201 42.60 26.50 -22.02
C ASP A 201 43.99 25.99 -21.58
N THR A 202 44.04 25.00 -20.70
CA THR A 202 45.26 24.23 -20.43
C THR A 202 45.58 23.35 -21.64
N ILE A 203 44.60 22.57 -22.11
CA ILE A 203 44.67 21.79 -23.36
C ILE A 203 44.01 22.59 -24.48
N THR A 204 44.74 22.85 -25.56
CA THR A 204 44.39 23.78 -26.65
C THR A 204 44.70 23.15 -28.02
N PRO A 205 44.41 23.79 -29.18
CA PRO A 205 44.76 23.23 -30.49
C PRO A 205 46.28 23.17 -30.69
N ASN A 206 46.73 22.35 -31.64
CA ASN A 206 48.16 22.05 -31.83
C ASN A 206 49.01 23.28 -32.25
N ASP A 207 48.39 24.35 -32.73
CA ASP A 207 49.04 25.58 -33.18
C ASP A 207 49.28 26.63 -32.07
N ARG A 208 48.93 26.31 -30.81
CA ARG A 208 48.98 27.23 -29.66
C ARG A 208 50.13 26.99 -28.66
N GLY A 209 51.08 26.11 -28.96
CA GLY A 209 52.31 26.01 -28.17
C GLY A 209 52.15 25.41 -26.76
N HIS A 210 50.97 24.90 -26.38
CA HIS A 210 50.74 24.12 -25.15
C HIS A 210 51.17 22.65 -25.33
N THR A 211 52.39 22.43 -25.84
CA THR A 211 52.87 21.09 -26.22
C THR A 211 52.86 20.12 -25.03
N ASN A 212 53.20 20.60 -23.84
CA ASN A 212 53.29 19.76 -22.65
C ASN A 212 51.92 19.45 -22.06
N PHE A 213 51.03 20.44 -21.93
CA PHE A 213 49.63 20.15 -21.56
C PHE A 213 48.92 19.24 -22.56
N ASN A 214 49.08 19.50 -23.87
CA ASN A 214 48.42 18.73 -24.92
C ASN A 214 48.82 17.25 -24.93
N SER A 215 49.93 16.88 -24.28
CA SER A 215 50.32 15.47 -24.15
C SER A 215 49.33 14.63 -23.33
N PHE A 216 48.51 15.25 -22.46
CA PHE A 216 47.47 14.57 -21.68
C PHE A 216 46.13 14.41 -22.41
N ALA A 217 45.96 15.02 -23.59
CA ALA A 217 44.70 15.00 -24.33
C ALA A 217 44.21 13.57 -24.65
N SER A 218 45.14 12.67 -25.01
CA SER A 218 44.81 11.28 -25.32
C SER A 218 44.27 10.51 -24.10
N GLN A 219 44.85 10.72 -22.91
CA GLN A 219 44.38 10.10 -21.66
C GLN A 219 43.00 10.64 -21.25
N LEU A 220 42.70 11.89 -21.56
CA LEU A 220 41.36 12.48 -21.41
C LEU A 220 40.38 12.07 -22.51
N GLY A 221 40.81 11.28 -23.50
CA GLY A 221 40.00 10.86 -24.64
C GLY A 221 39.65 12.02 -25.58
N PHE A 222 40.50 13.03 -25.68
CA PHE A 222 40.28 14.19 -26.54
C PHE A 222 41.01 14.09 -27.88
N LYS A 223 40.39 14.64 -28.92
CA LYS A 223 41.04 14.99 -30.18
C LYS A 223 41.44 16.45 -30.14
N LEU A 224 42.67 16.74 -30.54
CA LEU A 224 43.14 18.09 -30.81
C LEU A 224 43.12 18.34 -32.32
N GLN A 225 42.49 19.43 -32.74
CA GLN A 225 42.42 19.79 -34.16
C GLN A 225 43.56 20.73 -34.55
N ALA A 226 43.97 20.66 -35.81
CA ALA A 226 45.08 21.46 -36.35
C ALA A 226 44.72 22.95 -36.54
N SER A 227 43.43 23.25 -36.75
CA SER A 227 42.91 24.60 -36.87
C SER A 227 41.98 24.93 -35.70
N SER A 228 42.17 26.11 -35.09
CA SER A 228 41.34 26.64 -34.01
C SER A 228 39.85 26.66 -34.38
N PHE A 229 39.05 25.94 -33.62
CA PHE A 229 37.58 26.04 -33.60
C PHE A 229 37.15 26.41 -32.17
N GLN A 230 36.01 27.07 -32.01
CA GLN A 230 35.53 27.55 -30.71
C GLN A 230 34.03 27.32 -30.61
N LEU A 231 33.63 26.64 -29.53
CA LEU A 231 32.22 26.50 -29.18
C LEU A 231 32.04 26.89 -27.72
N GLY A 232 31.19 27.89 -27.47
CA GLY A 232 31.05 28.46 -26.15
C GLY A 232 29.77 29.24 -25.95
N SER A 233 29.37 29.36 -24.69
CA SER A 233 28.11 29.95 -24.26
C SER A 233 28.23 30.51 -22.84
N THR A 234 27.26 31.32 -22.44
CA THR A 234 26.98 31.66 -21.03
C THR A 234 26.01 30.69 -20.36
N SER A 235 25.64 29.62 -21.05
CA SER A 235 24.65 28.64 -20.60
C SER A 235 25.19 27.22 -20.77
N VAL A 236 25.07 26.41 -19.72
CA VAL A 236 25.41 24.99 -19.74
C VAL A 236 24.29 24.16 -19.13
N LYS A 237 24.12 22.93 -19.63
CA LYS A 237 23.16 21.96 -19.11
C LYS A 237 23.90 20.78 -18.48
N ILE A 238 23.38 20.30 -17.36
CA ILE A 238 23.79 19.01 -16.79
C ILE A 238 23.21 17.89 -17.65
N ASN A 239 24.08 17.14 -18.32
CA ASN A 239 23.72 16.03 -19.20
C ASN A 239 23.81 14.67 -18.53
N ASN A 240 24.68 14.55 -17.53
CA ASN A 240 24.82 13.36 -16.72
C ASN A 240 24.69 13.76 -15.25
N ASN A 241 23.58 13.37 -14.63
CA ASN A 241 23.29 13.60 -13.21
C ASN A 241 23.75 12.43 -12.32
N GLY A 242 24.67 11.60 -12.81
CA GLY A 242 25.26 10.48 -12.08
C GLY A 242 26.14 10.92 -10.91
N TYR A 243 26.98 10.02 -10.43
CA TYR A 243 27.70 10.12 -9.16
C TYR A 243 28.44 11.46 -8.92
N LEU A 244 28.99 12.08 -9.98
CA LEU A 244 29.72 13.35 -9.85
C LEU A 244 28.79 14.50 -9.41
N MET A 245 27.51 14.47 -9.79
CA MET A 245 26.55 15.54 -9.49
C MET A 245 25.87 15.38 -8.11
N LYS A 246 26.36 14.47 -7.25
CA LYS A 246 25.68 14.08 -6.00
C LYS A 246 26.44 14.38 -4.71
N TYR A 247 27.70 14.81 -4.80
CA TYR A 247 28.49 15.13 -3.62
C TYR A 247 29.67 16.06 -3.94
N PRO A 248 29.99 17.05 -3.06
CA PRO A 248 29.31 17.37 -1.80
C PRO A 248 27.98 18.09 -1.98
N PHE A 249 27.66 18.55 -3.20
CA PHE A 249 26.37 19.13 -3.52
C PHE A 249 25.57 18.21 -4.44
N GLU A 250 24.32 17.97 -4.09
CA GLU A 250 23.35 17.44 -5.03
C GLU A 250 22.83 18.58 -5.92
N LEU A 251 22.98 18.42 -7.23
CA LEU A 251 22.42 19.34 -8.23
C LEU A 251 21.11 18.77 -8.79
N GLN A 252 20.19 19.66 -9.16
CA GLN A 252 18.91 19.31 -9.78
C GLN A 252 19.14 18.58 -11.13
N ASN A 253 18.18 17.74 -11.50
CA ASN A 253 18.22 17.03 -12.78
C ASN A 253 17.98 18.00 -13.94
N ASP A 254 18.67 17.79 -15.07
CA ASP A 254 18.53 18.60 -16.29
C ASP A 254 18.72 20.12 -16.10
N LEU A 255 19.34 20.52 -14.98
CA LEU A 255 19.51 21.92 -14.61
C LEU A 255 20.32 22.66 -15.67
N THR A 256 19.76 23.77 -16.13
CA THR A 256 20.46 24.74 -16.96
C THR A 256 21.05 25.82 -16.08
N LEU A 257 22.36 26.02 -16.17
CA LEU A 257 23.11 26.95 -15.36
C LEU A 257 23.54 28.14 -16.21
N THR A 258 23.35 29.34 -15.66
CA THR A 258 24.00 30.53 -16.19
C THR A 258 25.42 30.60 -15.64
N ILE A 259 26.39 30.67 -16.55
CA ILE A 259 27.81 30.75 -16.25
C ILE A 259 28.40 32.00 -16.91
N PRO A 260 29.55 32.50 -16.44
CA PRO A 260 30.34 33.44 -17.21
C PRO A 260 30.68 32.84 -18.57
N LEU A 261 30.78 33.71 -19.58
CA LEU A 261 31.10 33.31 -20.93
C LEU A 261 32.41 32.50 -20.94
N THR A 262 32.38 31.31 -21.54
CA THR A 262 33.55 30.46 -21.77
C THR A 262 33.33 29.55 -22.97
N HIS A 263 34.34 28.76 -23.35
CA HIS A 263 34.35 27.94 -24.56
C HIS A 263 35.27 26.72 -24.45
N THR A 264 35.05 25.73 -25.32
CA THR A 264 36.12 24.84 -25.80
C THR A 264 36.90 25.52 -26.91
N TRP A 265 38.17 25.14 -27.09
CA TRP A 265 39.07 25.77 -28.05
C TRP A 265 40.03 24.78 -28.72
N GLY A 266 39.55 24.06 -29.75
CA GLY A 266 40.36 23.10 -30.51
C GLY A 266 40.46 21.69 -29.93
N GLN A 267 39.94 21.47 -28.72
CA GLN A 267 39.78 20.17 -28.06
C GLN A 267 38.32 19.71 -28.08
N GLY A 268 38.09 18.42 -28.32
CA GLY A 268 36.78 17.80 -28.26
C GLY A 268 36.87 16.33 -27.86
N ILE A 269 35.79 15.76 -27.32
CA ILE A 269 35.73 14.35 -26.90
C ILE A 269 35.70 13.44 -28.13
N LEU A 270 36.60 12.46 -28.18
CA LEU A 270 36.64 11.46 -29.24
C LEU A 270 35.43 10.52 -29.15
N PRO A 271 34.74 10.24 -30.28
CA PRO A 271 33.70 9.22 -30.33
C PRO A 271 34.24 7.86 -29.86
N GLY A 272 33.48 7.17 -29.00
CA GLY A 272 33.85 5.86 -28.47
C GLY A 272 34.94 5.86 -27.39
N SER A 273 35.42 7.04 -26.96
CA SER A 273 36.27 7.13 -25.77
C SER A 273 35.49 6.80 -24.49
N SER A 274 36.20 6.41 -23.44
CA SER A 274 35.63 6.20 -22.09
C SER A 274 35.32 7.51 -21.35
N THR A 275 35.48 8.65 -22.01
CA THR A 275 35.31 9.97 -21.42
C THR A 275 33.84 10.26 -21.17
N ILE A 276 33.52 10.63 -19.93
CA ILE A 276 32.18 11.00 -19.51
C ILE A 276 32.02 12.51 -19.68
N LYS A 277 31.08 12.92 -20.54
CA LYS A 277 30.63 14.31 -20.63
C LYS A 277 29.58 14.57 -19.55
N TRP A 278 29.88 15.44 -18.60
CA TRP A 278 28.99 15.74 -17.47
C TRP A 278 28.09 16.93 -17.75
N LEU A 279 28.66 18.00 -18.31
CA LEU A 279 27.95 19.22 -18.66
C LEU A 279 28.29 19.59 -20.10
N GLU A 280 27.33 20.19 -20.79
CA GLU A 280 27.54 20.73 -22.14
C GLU A 280 27.01 22.15 -22.31
N PHE A 281 27.59 22.91 -23.23
CA PHE A 281 27.11 24.22 -23.63
C PHE A 281 25.73 24.14 -24.29
N GLN A 282 24.92 25.17 -24.08
CA GLN A 282 23.60 25.32 -24.67
C GLN A 282 23.53 26.52 -25.61
N GLU A 283 22.62 26.44 -26.57
CA GLU A 283 22.25 27.55 -27.44
C GLU A 283 21.54 28.69 -26.65
N PRO A 284 21.64 29.95 -27.10
CA PRO A 284 22.44 30.42 -28.23
C PRO A 284 23.93 30.42 -27.90
N TYR A 285 24.75 29.92 -28.82
CA TYR A 285 26.20 29.96 -28.65
C TYR A 285 26.75 31.36 -28.95
N ASN A 286 27.61 31.85 -28.07
CA ASN A 286 28.41 33.06 -28.31
C ASN A 286 29.49 32.82 -29.37
N TRP A 287 30.05 31.61 -29.38
CA TRP A 287 30.89 31.11 -30.46
C TRP A 287 30.32 29.81 -31.00
N ASN A 288 30.01 29.78 -32.28
CA ASN A 288 29.44 28.62 -32.96
C ASN A 288 30.32 28.18 -34.13
N LYS A 289 31.55 27.77 -33.83
CA LYS A 289 32.46 27.14 -34.78
C LYS A 289 32.83 25.77 -34.22
N PRO A 290 31.93 24.77 -34.29
CA PRO A 290 32.32 23.39 -34.02
C PRO A 290 33.40 23.00 -35.03
N GLY A 291 34.35 22.16 -34.63
CA GLY A 291 35.44 21.73 -35.49
C GLY A 291 34.99 20.90 -36.69
N ASP A 292 35.88 20.06 -37.22
CA ASP A 292 35.61 19.14 -38.35
C ASP A 292 34.50 18.07 -38.12
N GLY A 293 33.79 18.11 -36.99
CA GLY A 293 32.74 17.16 -36.61
C GLY A 293 33.24 15.80 -36.11
N SER A 294 34.56 15.57 -36.07
CA SER A 294 35.13 14.28 -35.65
C SER A 294 35.29 14.12 -34.14
N ALA A 295 35.02 15.17 -33.37
CA ALA A 295 35.08 15.17 -31.91
C ALA A 295 34.04 16.14 -31.36
N ASP A 296 33.49 15.80 -30.19
CA ASP A 296 32.45 16.58 -29.54
C ASP A 296 33.04 17.77 -28.76
N ALA A 297 32.81 18.96 -29.29
CA ALA A 297 33.26 20.23 -28.75
C ALA A 297 32.30 20.83 -27.71
N THR A 298 31.13 20.23 -27.46
CA THR A 298 30.09 20.87 -26.64
C THR A 298 30.35 20.77 -25.15
N PHE A 299 31.34 19.99 -24.71
CA PHE A 299 31.56 19.75 -23.28
C PHE A 299 32.01 21.00 -22.51
N TYR A 300 31.42 21.19 -21.33
CA TYR A 300 31.88 22.14 -20.33
C TYR A 300 32.73 21.45 -19.25
N LEU A 301 32.33 20.23 -18.85
CA LEU A 301 33.06 19.37 -17.92
C LEU A 301 33.09 17.95 -18.48
N ALA A 302 34.28 17.37 -18.56
CA ALA A 302 34.49 16.00 -18.96
C ALA A 302 35.52 15.31 -18.08
N THR A 303 35.37 14.01 -17.83
CA THR A 303 36.32 13.21 -17.03
C THR A 303 36.63 11.88 -17.69
N ASN A 304 37.84 11.39 -17.51
CA ASN A 304 38.23 10.02 -17.85
C ASN A 304 39.18 9.50 -16.77
N ASN A 305 38.83 8.38 -16.12
CA ASN A 305 39.56 7.84 -14.97
C ASN A 305 39.77 8.87 -13.84
N ASN A 306 41.03 9.16 -13.50
CA ASN A 306 41.46 10.14 -12.52
C ASN A 306 41.78 11.52 -13.14
N LEU A 307 41.32 11.78 -14.37
CA LEU A 307 41.52 13.06 -15.06
C LEU A 307 40.19 13.75 -15.33
N GLY A 308 40.18 15.08 -15.26
CA GLY A 308 39.07 15.91 -15.70
C GLY A 308 39.53 17.17 -16.41
N MET A 309 38.69 17.73 -17.26
CA MET A 309 38.85 19.08 -17.79
C MET A 309 37.56 19.87 -17.63
N ILE A 310 37.66 21.10 -17.12
CA ILE A 310 36.54 22.03 -16.95
C ILE A 310 36.82 23.37 -17.65
N GLN A 311 35.80 23.95 -18.28
CA GLN A 311 35.94 25.21 -19.03
C GLN A 311 35.77 26.48 -18.18
N THR A 312 35.67 26.40 -16.85
CA THR A 312 35.67 27.62 -16.01
C THR A 312 36.99 28.38 -16.16
N GLY A 313 36.98 29.65 -16.61
CA GLY A 313 38.19 30.49 -16.57
C GLY A 313 38.29 31.68 -17.53
N HIS A 314 37.56 31.69 -18.65
CA HIS A 314 37.63 32.75 -19.67
C HIS A 314 37.29 34.16 -19.13
N SER A 315 36.49 34.22 -18.06
CA SER A 315 35.94 35.45 -17.48
C SER A 315 36.87 36.14 -16.46
N ASN A 316 38.19 36.22 -16.72
CA ASN A 316 39.17 36.86 -15.83
C ASN A 316 39.06 36.39 -14.36
N GLY A 317 38.92 35.08 -14.15
CA GLY A 317 38.81 34.50 -12.81
C GLY A 317 37.48 34.72 -12.09
N GLN A 318 36.42 35.17 -12.78
CA GLN A 318 35.05 35.15 -12.24
C GLN A 318 34.47 33.73 -12.25
N SER A 319 33.62 33.42 -11.26
CA SER A 319 32.82 32.19 -11.21
C SER A 319 31.51 32.42 -10.47
N THR A 320 30.46 31.75 -10.93
CA THR A 320 29.16 31.69 -10.25
C THR A 320 29.18 30.69 -9.10
N MET A 321 28.17 30.74 -8.22
CA MET A 321 28.06 29.79 -7.12
C MET A 321 27.93 28.34 -7.61
N ASP A 322 27.19 28.11 -8.69
CA ASP A 322 26.98 26.76 -9.20
C ASP A 322 28.22 26.17 -9.86
N GLU A 323 29.03 26.98 -10.55
CA GLU A 323 30.35 26.53 -11.02
C GLU A 323 31.26 26.11 -9.86
N ARG A 324 31.23 26.84 -8.74
CA ARG A 324 32.01 26.48 -7.56
C ARG A 324 31.54 25.14 -6.97
N LYS A 325 30.23 24.88 -6.94
CA LYS A 325 29.68 23.57 -6.53
C LYS A 325 30.13 22.46 -7.47
N ILE A 326 30.08 22.68 -8.79
CA ILE A 326 30.54 21.71 -9.80
C ILE A 326 32.03 21.41 -9.64
N ILE A 327 32.86 22.43 -9.43
CA ILE A 327 34.30 22.25 -9.18
C ILE A 327 34.51 21.46 -7.88
N ALA A 328 33.81 21.80 -6.79
CA ALA A 328 33.91 21.08 -5.53
C ALA A 328 33.55 19.59 -5.69
N ASN A 329 32.45 19.31 -6.40
CA ASN A 329 32.04 17.96 -6.75
C ASN A 329 33.12 17.23 -7.57
N THR A 330 33.68 17.89 -8.58
CA THR A 330 34.73 17.31 -9.44
C THR A 330 35.98 16.96 -8.65
N LEU A 331 36.47 17.89 -7.82
CA LEU A 331 37.64 17.67 -6.97
C LEU A 331 37.44 16.47 -6.02
N TYR A 332 36.26 16.34 -5.42
CA TYR A 332 35.96 15.20 -4.56
C TYR A 332 35.97 13.86 -5.30
N ASN A 333 35.39 13.83 -6.50
CA ASN A 333 35.32 12.61 -7.30
C ASN A 333 36.67 12.21 -7.91
N LEU A 334 37.59 13.17 -8.08
CA LEU A 334 38.96 12.92 -8.50
C LEU A 334 39.88 12.47 -7.34
N ALA A 335 39.47 12.68 -6.08
CA ALA A 335 40.20 12.22 -4.89
C ALA A 335 39.99 10.71 -4.64
N GLN A 336 40.56 9.87 -5.52
CA GLN A 336 40.26 8.43 -5.61
C GLN A 336 41.19 7.50 -4.81
N VAL A 337 42.25 8.05 -4.21
CA VAL A 337 43.23 7.28 -3.41
C VAL A 337 42.93 7.42 -1.92
N SER A 338 43.04 6.32 -1.17
CA SER A 338 42.99 6.33 0.29
C SER A 338 44.03 5.41 0.91
N LEU A 339 44.50 5.75 2.11
CA LEU A 339 45.35 4.88 2.93
C LEU A 339 44.55 4.20 4.07
N GLU A 340 43.27 4.53 4.19
CA GLU A 340 42.36 3.94 5.16
C GLU A 340 41.86 2.57 4.69
N THR A 341 41.25 1.81 5.59
CA THR A 341 40.64 0.50 5.30
C THR A 341 39.11 0.54 5.29
N THR A 342 38.54 1.75 5.31
CA THR A 342 37.09 1.98 5.30
C THR A 342 36.71 3.16 4.43
N ALA A 343 35.54 3.05 3.79
CA ALA A 343 34.95 4.10 2.97
C ALA A 343 33.41 4.12 3.09
N GLN A 344 32.83 5.25 2.73
CA GLN A 344 31.38 5.42 2.58
C GLN A 344 31.11 5.79 1.13
N ASP A 345 30.45 4.92 0.38
CA ASP A 345 30.08 5.16 -1.00
C ASP A 345 28.67 5.77 -1.06
N TYR A 346 28.62 7.10 -1.15
CA TYR A 346 27.37 7.88 -1.29
C TYR A 346 26.90 8.01 -2.74
N THR A 347 27.55 7.32 -3.67
CA THR A 347 27.18 7.37 -5.11
C THR A 347 26.14 6.33 -5.48
N VAL A 348 25.92 5.34 -4.61
CA VAL A 348 24.85 4.37 -4.79
C VAL A 348 23.49 5.04 -4.76
N LYS A 349 22.58 4.47 -5.54
CA LYS A 349 21.19 4.90 -5.58
C LYS A 349 20.28 3.69 -5.69
N ASP A 350 19.22 3.71 -4.90
CA ASP A 350 18.05 2.88 -5.14
C ASP A 350 17.14 3.59 -6.15
N ASP A 351 17.10 3.10 -7.38
CA ASP A 351 16.27 3.64 -8.48
C ASP A 351 15.18 2.66 -8.92
N ARG A 352 14.90 1.64 -8.09
CA ARG A 352 13.99 0.54 -8.41
C ARG A 352 12.69 0.71 -7.65
N ALA A 353 11.58 0.80 -8.38
CA ALA A 353 10.26 0.88 -7.78
C ALA A 353 9.98 -0.32 -6.86
N PRO A 354 9.32 -0.09 -5.70
CA PRO A 354 8.92 -1.17 -4.81
C PRO A 354 7.89 -2.07 -5.48
N LYS A 355 7.68 -3.27 -4.92
CA LYS A 355 6.63 -4.17 -5.39
C LYS A 355 5.25 -3.55 -5.20
N LEU A 356 4.27 -4.08 -5.93
CA LEU A 356 2.87 -3.74 -5.68
C LEU A 356 2.50 -4.14 -4.25
N ALA A 357 1.72 -3.29 -3.59
CA ALA A 357 1.24 -3.56 -2.25
C ALA A 357 0.46 -4.88 -2.15
N THR A 358 0.56 -5.51 -0.99
CA THR A 358 -0.38 -6.52 -0.51
C THR A 358 -1.38 -5.86 0.42
N ALA A 359 -2.61 -6.37 0.45
CA ALA A 359 -3.65 -5.89 1.36
C ALA A 359 -4.33 -7.10 2.01
N ALA A 360 -4.58 -7.01 3.31
CA ALA A 360 -5.23 -8.07 4.07
C ALA A 360 -6.21 -7.47 5.09
N PRO A 361 -7.34 -8.15 5.38
CA PRO A 361 -8.23 -7.76 6.47
C PRO A 361 -7.52 -7.82 7.82
N MET A 362 -7.75 -6.83 8.66
CA MET A 362 -7.37 -6.90 10.07
C MET A 362 -8.34 -7.81 10.85
N PRO A 363 -7.87 -8.53 11.88
CA PRO A 363 -8.75 -9.30 12.75
C PRO A 363 -9.65 -8.40 13.60
N ASN A 364 -10.78 -8.94 14.08
CA ASN A 364 -11.72 -8.28 15.00
C ASN A 364 -12.37 -6.97 14.49
N THR A 365 -12.54 -6.84 13.17
CA THR A 365 -13.25 -5.71 12.55
C THR A 365 -14.75 -5.96 12.46
N SER A 366 -15.57 -4.90 12.39
CA SER A 366 -17.00 -5.02 12.02
C SER A 366 -17.20 -4.74 10.53
N ILE A 367 -18.34 -5.16 9.96
CA ILE A 367 -18.64 -4.90 8.54
C ILE A 367 -18.84 -3.40 8.24
N GLU A 368 -19.25 -2.62 9.25
CA GLU A 368 -19.51 -1.17 9.11
C GLU A 368 -18.27 -0.30 9.39
N ASN A 369 -17.27 -0.86 10.06
CA ASN A 369 -16.00 -0.20 10.37
C ASN A 369 -14.85 -1.20 10.24
N PHE A 370 -14.52 -1.50 8.99
CA PHE A 370 -13.49 -2.45 8.58
C PHE A 370 -12.14 -1.76 8.43
N SER A 371 -11.06 -2.50 8.68
CA SER A 371 -9.69 -2.02 8.52
C SER A 371 -8.86 -3.00 7.70
N ILE A 372 -7.99 -2.44 6.86
CA ILE A 372 -7.12 -3.19 5.95
C ILE A 372 -5.68 -2.89 6.33
N GLU A 373 -4.90 -3.95 6.60
CA GLU A 373 -3.45 -3.85 6.66
C GLU A 373 -2.91 -3.87 5.23
N ILE A 374 -2.06 -2.90 4.91
CA ILE A 374 -1.30 -2.87 3.66
C ILE A 374 0.18 -3.03 3.96
N ASP A 375 0.86 -3.75 3.09
CA ASP A 375 2.31 -3.95 3.19
C ASP A 375 2.94 -3.98 1.80
N SER A 376 4.24 -3.79 1.72
CA SER A 376 4.99 -3.93 0.48
C SER A 376 6.46 -4.23 0.78
N THR A 377 7.20 -4.59 -0.26
CA THR A 377 8.63 -4.89 -0.17
C THR A 377 9.37 -4.07 -1.19
N ASP A 378 10.39 -3.36 -0.73
CA ASP A 378 11.36 -2.70 -1.58
C ASP A 378 12.23 -3.73 -2.32
N VAL A 379 12.49 -3.45 -3.60
CA VAL A 379 13.32 -4.28 -4.46
C VAL A 379 14.79 -3.88 -4.33
N GLY A 380 15.08 -2.58 -4.24
CA GLY A 380 16.44 -2.04 -4.26
C GLY A 380 17.19 -2.27 -5.58
N LYS A 381 18.41 -1.72 -5.66
CA LYS A 381 19.34 -1.90 -6.79
C LYS A 381 20.61 -2.63 -6.35
N GLU A 382 21.06 -3.60 -7.15
CA GLU A 382 22.32 -4.29 -6.90
C GLU A 382 23.52 -3.47 -7.35
N TYR A 383 24.58 -3.51 -6.55
CA TYR A 383 25.88 -2.95 -6.86
C TYR A 383 26.97 -3.96 -6.48
N GLN A 384 28.11 -3.87 -7.15
CA GLN A 384 29.30 -4.65 -6.84
C GLN A 384 30.49 -3.74 -6.58
N TRP A 385 31.40 -4.19 -5.71
CA TRP A 385 32.63 -3.48 -5.38
C TRP A 385 33.82 -4.41 -5.34
N TYR A 386 34.98 -3.85 -5.65
CA TYR A 386 36.27 -4.37 -5.23
C TYR A 386 37.23 -3.23 -4.91
N VAL A 387 38.28 -3.54 -4.16
CA VAL A 387 39.37 -2.64 -3.83
C VAL A 387 40.66 -3.18 -4.43
N GLU A 388 41.43 -2.31 -5.06
CA GLU A 388 42.81 -2.58 -5.46
C GLU A 388 43.77 -1.97 -4.45
N ALA A 389 44.88 -2.66 -4.20
CA ALA A 389 45.93 -2.25 -3.28
C ALA A 389 47.29 -2.43 -3.96
N ASP A 390 47.97 -1.34 -4.29
CA ASP A 390 49.30 -1.42 -4.91
C ASP A 390 50.38 -1.55 -3.81
N THR A 391 51.18 -2.62 -3.89
CA THR A 391 52.18 -2.97 -2.89
C THR A 391 53.60 -2.79 -3.41
N ARG A 392 54.54 -2.54 -2.49
CA ARG A 392 55.97 -2.32 -2.83
C ARG A 392 56.59 -3.52 -3.53
N ASP A 393 56.34 -4.71 -3.02
CA ASP A 393 57.09 -5.92 -3.39
C ASP A 393 56.23 -6.96 -4.13
N ASP A 394 54.90 -6.98 -3.91
CA ASP A 394 54.01 -8.03 -4.43
C ASP A 394 53.12 -7.53 -5.60
N GLY A 395 53.33 -6.31 -6.08
CA GLY A 395 52.51 -5.70 -7.14
C GLY A 395 51.10 -5.31 -6.69
N LEU A 396 50.17 -5.24 -7.65
CA LEU A 396 48.78 -4.87 -7.44
C LEU A 396 47.99 -6.06 -6.89
N LYS A 397 47.42 -5.91 -5.70
CA LYS A 397 46.52 -6.89 -5.08
C LYS A 397 45.06 -6.48 -5.24
N LYS A 398 44.18 -7.47 -5.27
CA LYS A 398 42.73 -7.25 -5.40
C LYS A 398 41.95 -7.88 -4.25
N SER A 399 40.98 -7.16 -3.72
CA SER A 399 40.07 -7.67 -2.69
C SER A 399 39.10 -8.71 -3.25
N ASP A 400 38.32 -9.33 -2.37
CA ASP A 400 37.05 -9.95 -2.75
C ASP A 400 36.22 -8.99 -3.62
N VAL A 401 35.53 -9.54 -4.62
CA VAL A 401 34.45 -8.84 -5.31
C VAL A 401 33.18 -9.14 -4.54
N VAL A 402 32.56 -8.11 -3.97
CA VAL A 402 31.32 -8.25 -3.18
C VAL A 402 30.15 -7.61 -3.89
N LYS A 403 28.95 -8.12 -3.60
CA LYS A 403 27.67 -7.64 -4.10
C LYS A 403 26.73 -7.35 -2.94
N GLU A 404 26.05 -6.22 -2.99
CA GLU A 404 25.02 -5.82 -2.03
C GLU A 404 23.81 -5.20 -2.77
N THR A 405 22.62 -5.37 -2.22
CA THR A 405 21.42 -4.70 -2.72
C THR A 405 21.16 -3.45 -1.90
N ILE A 406 21.28 -2.29 -2.54
CA ILE A 406 20.97 -1.00 -1.96
C ILE A 406 19.46 -0.80 -2.01
N THR A 407 18.81 -1.02 -0.87
CA THR A 407 17.37 -0.78 -0.62
C THR A 407 17.20 0.47 0.25
N SER A 408 16.22 1.29 -0.07
CA SER A 408 15.81 2.43 0.77
C SER A 408 14.70 2.06 1.75
N ASN A 409 14.00 0.95 1.50
CA ASN A 409 12.81 0.48 2.20
C ASN A 409 11.59 1.43 2.03
N ILE A 410 10.40 1.04 2.50
CA ILE A 410 9.13 1.72 2.17
C ILE A 410 8.96 3.05 2.92
N ALA A 411 8.75 4.14 2.20
CA ALA A 411 8.41 5.43 2.82
C ALA A 411 6.97 5.44 3.34
N GLY A 412 6.04 4.96 2.51
CA GLY A 412 4.63 4.98 2.80
C GLY A 412 3.76 4.60 1.61
N TYR A 413 2.46 4.89 1.76
CA TYR A 413 1.42 4.52 0.84
C TYR A 413 0.49 5.69 0.54
N PHE A 414 -0.01 5.68 -0.69
CA PHE A 414 -1.16 6.48 -1.13
C PHE A 414 -2.29 5.52 -1.47
N TYR A 415 -3.52 5.88 -1.13
CA TYR A 415 -4.67 5.05 -1.44
C TYR A 415 -5.90 5.86 -1.88
N MET A 416 -6.78 5.19 -2.61
CA MET A 416 -8.07 5.74 -3.02
C MET A 416 -9.11 4.62 -3.06
N ILE A 417 -10.34 4.93 -2.67
CA ILE A 417 -11.48 4.01 -2.72
C ILE A 417 -12.58 4.63 -3.60
N ASP A 418 -12.89 4.00 -4.72
CA ASP A 418 -13.91 4.50 -5.66
C ASP A 418 -14.62 3.36 -6.43
N ASN A 419 -15.49 3.71 -7.37
CA ASN A 419 -16.30 2.74 -8.14
C ASN A 419 -15.59 2.19 -9.40
N SER A 420 -14.37 2.62 -9.69
CA SER A 420 -13.63 2.30 -10.92
C SER A 420 -12.71 1.11 -10.74
N ALA A 421 -12.70 0.19 -11.71
CA ALA A 421 -11.72 -0.89 -11.74
C ALA A 421 -10.32 -0.43 -12.20
N ALA A 422 -10.18 0.83 -12.64
CA ALA A 422 -8.95 1.42 -13.13
C ALA A 422 -8.65 2.75 -12.41
N SER A 423 -7.37 3.03 -12.17
CA SER A 423 -6.94 4.24 -11.47
C SER A 423 -5.63 4.79 -12.04
N ASN A 424 -5.52 6.11 -12.05
CA ASN A 424 -4.32 6.87 -12.42
C ASN A 424 -3.53 7.36 -11.18
N LEU A 425 -3.78 6.78 -9.99
CA LEU A 425 -3.18 7.21 -8.74
C LEU A 425 -1.64 7.28 -8.80
N ASN A 426 -0.99 6.35 -9.53
CA ASN A 426 0.46 6.39 -9.72
C ASN A 426 0.93 7.68 -10.41
N THR A 427 0.24 8.14 -11.45
CA THR A 427 0.56 9.39 -12.15
C THR A 427 0.40 10.59 -11.23
N THR A 428 -0.66 10.60 -10.43
CA THR A 428 -0.90 11.65 -9.42
C THR A 428 0.23 11.69 -8.39
N VAL A 429 0.66 10.52 -7.87
CA VAL A 429 1.76 10.41 -6.90
C VAL A 429 3.10 10.81 -7.52
N ILE A 430 3.37 10.44 -8.77
CA ILE A 430 4.56 10.91 -9.51
C ILE A 430 4.56 12.45 -9.61
N GLY A 431 3.39 13.05 -9.81
CA GLY A 431 3.22 14.50 -9.85
C GLY A 431 3.48 15.22 -8.51
N TYR A 432 3.62 14.49 -7.39
CA TYR A 432 3.99 15.07 -6.10
C TYR A 432 5.49 15.24 -5.89
N LYS A 433 6.31 14.74 -6.82
CA LYS A 433 7.77 14.87 -6.75
C LYS A 433 8.19 16.33 -6.96
N ASP A 434 9.13 16.79 -6.13
CA ASP A 434 9.81 18.07 -6.33
C ASP A 434 10.87 17.99 -7.45
N GLU A 435 11.59 19.09 -7.67
CA GLU A 435 12.70 19.21 -8.63
C GLU A 435 13.89 18.25 -8.37
N PHE A 436 14.00 17.70 -7.16
CA PHE A 436 14.98 16.68 -6.78
C PHE A 436 14.40 15.26 -6.86
N GLY A 437 13.13 15.11 -7.26
CA GLY A 437 12.44 13.83 -7.37
C GLY A 437 11.88 13.30 -6.05
N ARG A 438 11.77 14.14 -5.01
CA ARG A 438 11.40 13.75 -3.64
C ARG A 438 9.93 14.05 -3.36
N ILE A 439 9.28 13.21 -2.55
CA ILE A 439 7.89 13.39 -2.10
C ILE A 439 7.90 13.74 -0.60
N SER A 440 7.32 14.88 -0.26
CA SER A 440 7.23 15.32 1.14
C SER A 440 6.35 14.38 1.98
N SER A 441 6.75 14.11 3.22
CA SER A 441 6.10 13.11 4.09
C SER A 441 4.65 13.47 4.47
N ASP A 442 4.30 14.75 4.47
CA ASP A 442 2.95 15.26 4.73
C ASP A 442 1.95 14.96 3.59
N ARG A 443 2.44 14.57 2.42
CA ARG A 443 1.59 14.21 1.27
C ARG A 443 1.01 12.81 1.39
N TYR A 444 1.67 11.92 2.12
CA TYR A 444 1.31 10.51 2.20
C TYR A 444 0.03 10.32 3.00
N ASP A 445 -0.86 9.47 2.50
CA ASP A 445 -2.03 9.06 3.28
C ASP A 445 -1.60 8.22 4.49
N ILE A 446 -0.56 7.40 4.31
CA ILE A 446 0.07 6.60 5.37
C ILE A 446 1.59 6.69 5.21
N TYR A 447 2.26 7.34 6.17
CA TYR A 447 3.72 7.40 6.23
C TYR A 447 4.25 6.45 7.31
N VAL A 448 5.18 5.57 6.96
CA VAL A 448 5.70 4.51 7.87
C VAL A 448 7.19 4.63 8.16
N ALA A 449 7.92 5.47 7.42
CA ALA A 449 9.37 5.57 7.61
C ALA A 449 9.75 6.23 8.95
N PRO A 450 10.86 5.80 9.56
CA PRO A 450 11.43 6.52 10.70
C PRO A 450 11.98 7.89 10.27
N GLN A 451 11.78 8.89 11.13
CA GLN A 451 12.19 10.29 10.94
C GLN A 451 13.46 10.68 11.72
N GLY A 452 14.20 9.72 12.26
CA GLY A 452 15.37 9.94 13.11
C GLY A 452 16.69 10.17 12.35
N THR A 453 17.79 10.27 13.10
CA THR A 453 19.13 10.64 12.62
C THR A 453 20.14 9.53 12.85
N THR A 454 21.09 9.32 11.93
CA THR A 454 22.20 8.38 12.15
C THR A 454 23.36 8.97 12.95
N ASP A 455 23.37 10.28 13.22
CA ASP A 455 24.43 10.90 14.01
C ASP A 455 24.25 10.57 15.49
N LYS A 456 25.13 9.70 16.00
CA LYS A 456 25.17 9.28 17.41
C LYS A 456 25.34 10.44 18.40
N ASN A 457 25.79 11.60 17.92
CA ASN A 457 26.02 12.79 18.74
C ASN A 457 24.85 13.79 18.66
N ALA A 458 23.84 13.53 17.83
CA ALA A 458 22.66 14.35 17.75
C ALA A 458 21.80 14.22 19.02
N VAL A 459 21.16 15.32 19.43
CA VAL A 459 20.39 15.41 20.68
C VAL A 459 19.18 14.46 20.68
N ASP A 460 18.67 14.15 19.49
CA ASP A 460 17.51 13.30 19.22
C ASP A 460 17.87 11.87 18.80
N TYR A 461 19.16 11.48 18.83
CA TYR A 461 19.59 10.12 18.49
C TYR A 461 19.06 9.08 19.49
N ASP A 462 18.26 8.14 18.99
CA ASP A 462 17.75 6.97 19.70
C ASP A 462 18.45 5.70 19.18
N PRO A 463 19.40 5.11 19.93
CA PRO A 463 20.14 3.93 19.48
C PRO A 463 19.27 2.69 19.21
N LEU A 464 18.02 2.64 19.67
CA LEU A 464 17.09 1.54 19.37
C LEU A 464 16.32 1.76 18.06
N LYS A 465 16.14 3.01 17.62
CA LYS A 465 15.39 3.37 16.40
C LYS A 465 16.31 3.78 15.24
N ASP A 466 17.43 4.40 15.54
CA ASP A 466 18.34 5.00 14.58
C ASP A 466 19.51 4.09 14.19
N ALA A 467 19.74 3.02 14.94
CA ALA A 467 20.74 2.02 14.59
C ALA A 467 20.32 1.16 13.38
N ASN A 468 19.05 1.19 12.97
CA ASN A 468 18.53 0.35 11.89
C ASN A 468 17.56 1.11 10.98
N LEU A 469 17.99 2.26 10.45
CA LEU A 469 17.18 3.09 9.54
C LEU A 469 16.83 2.40 8.21
N VAL A 470 17.43 1.26 7.87
CA VAL A 470 17.08 0.48 6.68
C VAL A 470 15.99 -0.56 6.99
N THR A 471 15.96 -1.12 8.21
CA THR A 471 15.07 -2.24 8.56
C THR A 471 14.06 -1.82 9.63
N TYR A 472 12.81 -1.61 9.21
CA TYR A 472 11.69 -1.25 10.09
C TYR A 472 10.39 -1.86 9.56
N ASN A 473 9.34 -1.82 10.39
CA ASN A 473 8.01 -2.31 10.00
C ASN A 473 7.40 -1.40 8.92
N THR A 474 7.06 -1.97 7.78
CA THR A 474 6.52 -1.27 6.61
C THR A 474 5.00 -1.28 6.55
N LYS A 475 4.33 -1.94 7.49
CA LYS A 475 2.87 -2.10 7.46
C LYS A 475 2.13 -0.79 7.73
N GLY A 476 1.15 -0.49 6.87
CA GLY A 476 0.18 0.58 7.02
C GLY A 476 -1.22 0.07 7.34
N ILE A 477 -2.09 0.91 7.90
CA ILE A 477 -3.49 0.55 8.20
C ILE A 477 -4.42 1.59 7.56
N ILE A 478 -5.36 1.12 6.75
CA ILE A 478 -6.50 1.91 6.26
C ILE A 478 -7.70 1.58 7.17
N SER A 479 -8.26 2.58 7.84
CA SER A 479 -9.35 2.44 8.81
C SER A 479 -10.62 3.15 8.34
N GLY A 480 -11.77 2.80 8.94
CA GLY A 480 -13.03 3.53 8.69
C GLY A 480 -13.77 3.13 7.43
N ILE A 481 -13.49 1.95 6.86
CA ILE A 481 -14.15 1.48 5.64
C ILE A 481 -15.53 0.92 6.01
N ASN A 482 -16.58 1.39 5.33
CA ASN A 482 -17.91 0.84 5.51
C ASN A 482 -18.12 -0.27 4.48
N GLY A 483 -17.92 -1.52 4.89
CA GLY A 483 -18.02 -2.70 4.04
C GLY A 483 -19.42 -2.97 3.45
N LEU A 484 -20.47 -2.29 3.91
CA LEU A 484 -21.79 -2.34 3.29
C LEU A 484 -21.92 -1.29 2.18
N ALA A 485 -21.57 -0.04 2.47
CA ALA A 485 -21.67 1.07 1.53
C ALA A 485 -20.61 1.00 0.41
N ASP A 486 -19.42 0.50 0.74
CA ASP A 486 -18.26 0.43 -0.15
C ASP A 486 -18.07 -0.98 -0.76
N TYR A 487 -19.02 -1.90 -0.56
CA TYR A 487 -18.89 -3.31 -0.94
C TYR A 487 -18.44 -3.52 -2.40
N ASN A 488 -19.01 -2.75 -3.34
CA ASN A 488 -18.74 -2.86 -4.76
C ASN A 488 -17.61 -1.94 -5.26
N LYS A 489 -16.98 -1.18 -4.36
CA LYS A 489 -15.87 -0.28 -4.69
C LYS A 489 -14.55 -1.05 -4.81
N TYR A 490 -13.55 -0.36 -5.32
CA TYR A 490 -12.18 -0.83 -5.47
C TYR A 490 -11.26 -0.03 -4.56
N LEU A 491 -10.32 -0.71 -3.92
CA LEU A 491 -9.17 -0.12 -3.26
C LEU A 491 -8.02 -0.03 -4.27
N HIS A 492 -7.50 1.17 -4.47
CA HIS A 492 -6.27 1.43 -5.21
C HIS A 492 -5.17 1.82 -4.24
N VAL A 493 -4.00 1.19 -4.35
CA VAL A 493 -2.84 1.48 -3.51
C VAL A 493 -1.61 1.70 -4.39
N VAL A 494 -0.86 2.75 -4.08
CA VAL A 494 0.47 3.02 -4.62
C VAL A 494 1.46 3.05 -3.47
N THR A 495 2.54 2.30 -3.59
CA THR A 495 3.63 2.28 -2.63
C THR A 495 4.76 3.18 -3.12
N VAL A 496 5.38 3.91 -2.21
CA VAL A 496 6.60 4.67 -2.48
C VAL A 496 7.68 4.26 -1.49
N ASP A 497 8.89 4.01 -1.99
CA ASP A 497 10.07 3.77 -1.16
C ASP A 497 10.71 5.09 -0.68
N ARG A 498 11.72 5.02 0.19
CA ARG A 498 12.38 6.21 0.74
C ARG A 498 13.30 6.90 -0.26
N ALA A 499 13.76 6.19 -1.30
CA ALA A 499 14.42 6.79 -2.45
C ALA A 499 13.43 7.47 -3.42
N ASN A 500 12.13 7.47 -3.09
CA ASN A 500 11.03 8.09 -3.82
C ASN A 500 10.71 7.39 -5.16
N ASN A 501 11.03 6.11 -5.32
CA ASN A 501 10.54 5.33 -6.45
C ASN A 501 9.09 4.92 -6.18
N VAL A 502 8.25 5.06 -7.20
CA VAL A 502 6.79 4.90 -7.11
C VAL A 502 6.39 3.59 -7.79
N SER A 503 5.65 2.73 -7.10
CA SER A 503 5.14 1.47 -7.67
C SER A 503 4.07 1.72 -8.75
N GLY A 504 3.70 0.65 -9.45
CA GLY A 504 2.41 0.62 -10.15
C GLY A 504 1.22 0.67 -9.17
N VAL A 505 0.00 0.76 -9.72
CA VAL A 505 -1.22 0.74 -8.91
C VAL A 505 -1.63 -0.71 -8.62
N LYS A 506 -1.78 -1.04 -7.34
CA LYS A 506 -2.49 -2.26 -6.92
C LYS A 506 -3.98 -1.94 -6.80
N THR A 507 -4.80 -2.62 -7.61
CA THR A 507 -6.27 -2.53 -7.52
C THR A 507 -6.85 -3.81 -6.94
N ILE A 508 -7.74 -3.69 -5.95
CA ILE A 508 -8.39 -4.83 -5.28
C ILE A 508 -9.88 -4.50 -5.08
N PRO A 509 -10.82 -5.36 -5.51
CA PRO A 509 -12.23 -5.21 -5.16
C PRO A 509 -12.41 -5.30 -3.64
N LEU A 510 -13.10 -4.35 -3.00
CA LEU A 510 -13.27 -4.36 -1.54
C LEU A 510 -14.04 -5.57 -1.04
N LYS A 511 -15.03 -6.07 -1.79
CA LYS A 511 -15.73 -7.33 -1.49
C LYS A 511 -14.80 -8.53 -1.28
N ASP A 512 -13.60 -8.54 -1.87
CA ASP A 512 -12.64 -9.64 -1.73
C ASP A 512 -11.81 -9.51 -0.45
N LEU A 513 -11.74 -8.30 0.13
CA LEU A 513 -11.04 -8.01 1.38
C LEU A 513 -11.95 -8.06 2.60
N ILE A 514 -13.26 -7.84 2.44
CA ILE A 514 -14.22 -7.86 3.57
C ILE A 514 -14.44 -9.33 4.00
N PRO A 515 -14.07 -9.71 5.24
CA PRO A 515 -14.15 -11.10 5.71
C PRO A 515 -15.56 -11.47 6.22
N LEU A 516 -16.44 -10.49 6.39
CA LEU A 516 -17.79 -10.66 6.91
C LEU A 516 -18.84 -10.53 5.80
N ALA A 517 -20.00 -11.13 6.02
CA ALA A 517 -21.20 -10.99 5.24
C ALA A 517 -22.40 -10.78 6.18
N ARG A 518 -23.30 -9.87 5.82
CA ARG A 518 -24.50 -9.58 6.62
C ARG A 518 -25.69 -10.39 6.12
N VAL A 519 -26.33 -11.13 7.03
CA VAL A 519 -27.65 -11.73 6.81
C VAL A 519 -28.69 -10.83 7.46
N THR A 520 -29.50 -10.16 6.64
CA THR A 520 -30.60 -9.30 7.09
C THR A 520 -31.88 -10.13 7.20
N GLU A 521 -32.60 -9.97 8.30
CA GLU A 521 -33.85 -10.64 8.61
C GLU A 521 -35.01 -9.64 8.49
N ARG A 522 -35.94 -9.91 7.58
CA ARG A 522 -37.15 -9.11 7.35
C ARG A 522 -38.38 -9.90 7.78
N TYR A 523 -39.37 -9.21 8.33
CA TYR A 523 -40.58 -9.84 8.87
C TYR A 523 -41.80 -9.14 8.27
N LEU A 524 -42.42 -9.79 7.29
CA LEU A 524 -43.53 -9.23 6.53
C LEU A 524 -44.78 -10.09 6.73
N ASP A 525 -45.96 -9.48 6.71
CA ASP A 525 -47.16 -10.28 6.44
C ASP A 525 -47.19 -10.71 4.96
N THR A 526 -48.06 -11.66 4.64
CA THR A 526 -48.24 -12.14 3.27
C THR A 526 -48.78 -11.08 2.29
N GLU A 527 -49.14 -9.88 2.78
CA GLU A 527 -49.52 -8.72 1.96
C GLU A 527 -48.35 -7.74 1.76
N GLY A 528 -47.19 -8.02 2.34
CA GLY A 528 -45.96 -7.24 2.21
C GLY A 528 -45.77 -6.14 3.25
N LYS A 529 -46.64 -6.05 4.28
CA LYS A 529 -46.52 -5.07 5.35
C LYS A 529 -45.47 -5.50 6.36
N GLU A 530 -44.59 -4.57 6.75
CA GLU A 530 -43.57 -4.81 7.77
C GLU A 530 -44.20 -4.95 9.17
N LEU A 531 -43.82 -6.03 9.86
CA LEU A 531 -44.38 -6.41 11.17
C LEU A 531 -43.49 -6.00 12.35
N GLN A 532 -42.18 -5.94 12.11
CA GLN A 532 -41.18 -5.47 13.07
C GLN A 532 -39.93 -4.98 12.33
N PRO A 533 -39.09 -4.14 12.98
CA PRO A 533 -37.86 -3.67 12.36
C PRO A 533 -36.94 -4.79 11.91
N GLU A 534 -36.21 -4.55 10.83
CA GLU A 534 -35.20 -5.48 10.33
C GLU A 534 -34.13 -5.76 11.40
N THR A 535 -33.74 -7.02 11.54
CA THR A 535 -32.61 -7.45 12.35
C THR A 535 -31.51 -8.01 11.46
N TYR A 536 -30.28 -8.15 11.96
CA TYR A 536 -29.19 -8.72 11.17
C TYR A 536 -28.22 -9.53 12.01
N LYS A 537 -27.47 -10.39 11.32
CA LYS A 537 -26.29 -11.06 11.87
C LYS A 537 -25.14 -10.91 10.89
N ASP A 538 -23.98 -10.49 11.41
CA ASP A 538 -22.74 -10.46 10.65
C ASP A 538 -22.00 -11.78 10.85
N ILE A 539 -21.66 -12.44 9.75
CA ILE A 539 -21.17 -13.82 9.71
C ILE A 539 -19.86 -13.84 8.94
N VAL A 540 -18.88 -14.62 9.40
CA VAL A 540 -17.62 -14.80 8.67
C VAL A 540 -17.93 -15.51 7.35
N LYS A 541 -17.39 -15.00 6.24
CA LYS A 541 -17.61 -15.60 4.93
C LYS A 541 -17.13 -17.05 4.93
N GLY A 542 -18.00 -17.96 4.49
CA GLY A 542 -17.78 -19.40 4.52
C GLY A 542 -18.48 -20.12 5.66
N ASP A 543 -18.82 -19.43 6.75
CA ASP A 543 -19.52 -20.00 7.90
C ASP A 543 -21.03 -20.20 7.63
N HIS A 544 -21.67 -20.94 8.54
CA HIS A 544 -23.09 -21.28 8.48
C HIS A 544 -23.95 -20.25 9.21
N TYR A 545 -25.14 -19.99 8.67
CA TYR A 545 -26.20 -19.26 9.37
C TYR A 545 -27.29 -20.23 9.80
N THR A 546 -27.78 -20.08 11.03
CA THR A 546 -28.99 -20.76 11.50
C THR A 546 -29.86 -19.82 12.33
N GLN A 547 -31.17 -19.83 12.08
CA GLN A 547 -32.14 -19.09 12.88
C GLN A 547 -33.48 -19.82 12.92
N ARG A 548 -33.99 -20.06 14.13
CA ARG A 548 -35.38 -20.50 14.31
C ARG A 548 -36.33 -19.35 14.05
N ILE A 549 -37.40 -19.59 13.28
CA ILE A 549 -38.39 -18.56 12.96
C ILE A 549 -39.03 -18.04 14.25
N LYS A 550 -39.10 -16.72 14.40
CA LYS A 550 -39.67 -16.07 15.59
C LYS A 550 -41.20 -16.11 15.53
N ASN A 551 -41.82 -16.45 16.65
CA ASN A 551 -43.27 -16.29 16.83
C ASN A 551 -43.62 -14.82 17.06
N LEU A 552 -44.62 -14.32 16.34
CA LEU A 552 -45.12 -12.95 16.44
C LEU A 552 -46.57 -12.96 16.93
N ASN A 553 -46.87 -12.15 17.94
CA ASN A 553 -48.22 -12.10 18.51
C ASN A 553 -49.25 -11.64 17.46
N GLY A 554 -50.35 -12.39 17.32
CA GLY A 554 -51.41 -12.11 16.34
C GLY A 554 -51.11 -12.58 14.91
N TYR A 555 -50.04 -13.33 14.71
CA TYR A 555 -49.62 -13.84 13.40
C TYR A 555 -49.22 -15.33 13.47
N ALA A 556 -49.42 -16.07 12.39
CA ALA A 556 -48.89 -17.42 12.20
C ALA A 556 -47.84 -17.43 11.08
N VAL A 557 -46.78 -18.22 11.24
CA VAL A 557 -45.75 -18.41 10.21
C VAL A 557 -46.40 -19.03 8.97
N ASP A 558 -46.08 -18.48 7.80
CA ASP A 558 -46.51 -19.00 6.50
C ASP A 558 -45.34 -19.66 5.76
N SER A 559 -44.29 -18.88 5.53
CA SER A 559 -43.14 -19.30 4.72
C SER A 559 -41.91 -18.42 5.02
N TYR A 560 -40.74 -18.81 4.52
CA TYR A 560 -39.59 -17.92 4.43
C TYR A 560 -39.02 -17.91 3.02
N GLN A 561 -38.28 -16.87 2.69
CA GLN A 561 -37.59 -16.71 1.43
C GLN A 561 -36.16 -16.23 1.69
N ILE A 562 -35.19 -16.82 0.99
CA ILE A 562 -33.81 -16.35 1.00
C ILE A 562 -33.58 -15.60 -0.31
N ASP A 563 -33.20 -14.33 -0.19
CA ASP A 563 -33.09 -13.35 -1.27
C ASP A 563 -34.33 -13.34 -2.17
N ARG A 564 -34.20 -13.81 -3.42
CA ARG A 564 -35.29 -13.90 -4.40
C ARG A 564 -35.58 -15.34 -4.83
N ALA A 565 -35.17 -16.31 -4.01
CA ALA A 565 -35.47 -17.72 -4.24
C ALA A 565 -36.97 -18.02 -4.09
N GLU A 566 -37.40 -19.24 -4.38
CA GLU A 566 -38.77 -19.65 -4.12
C GLU A 566 -39.07 -19.65 -2.62
N ALA A 567 -40.26 -19.19 -2.23
CA ALA A 567 -40.68 -19.20 -0.83
C ALA A 567 -40.92 -20.63 -0.35
N VAL A 568 -40.40 -20.96 0.83
CA VAL A 568 -40.49 -22.30 1.43
C VAL A 568 -41.56 -22.27 2.54
N PRO A 569 -42.69 -22.99 2.38
CA PRO A 569 -43.71 -23.12 3.41
C PRO A 569 -43.13 -23.62 4.73
N SER A 570 -43.49 -22.98 5.83
CA SER A 570 -42.79 -23.17 7.12
C SER A 570 -43.71 -22.98 8.32
N THR A 571 -43.23 -23.44 9.47
CA THR A 571 -43.87 -23.30 10.79
C THR A 571 -42.95 -22.59 11.77
N ASP A 572 -43.43 -22.28 12.96
CA ASP A 572 -42.65 -21.70 14.06
C ASP A 572 -41.62 -22.65 14.69
N GLU A 573 -41.67 -23.94 14.33
CA GLU A 573 -40.64 -24.94 14.62
C GLU A 573 -39.54 -24.99 13.55
N THR A 574 -39.72 -24.29 12.42
CA THR A 574 -38.76 -24.32 11.32
C THR A 574 -37.49 -23.56 11.68
N THR A 575 -36.34 -24.14 11.36
CA THR A 575 -35.03 -23.49 11.47
C THR A 575 -34.49 -23.24 10.07
N VAL A 576 -34.31 -21.97 9.72
CA VAL A 576 -33.68 -21.57 8.46
C VAL A 576 -32.19 -21.78 8.60
N SER A 577 -31.59 -22.42 7.60
CA SER A 577 -30.16 -22.68 7.53
C SER A 577 -29.58 -22.24 6.18
N ILE A 578 -28.37 -21.68 6.22
CA ILE A 578 -27.55 -21.40 5.05
C ILE A 578 -26.19 -22.04 5.34
N ASP A 579 -25.83 -23.06 4.57
CA ASP A 579 -24.63 -23.87 4.83
C ASP A 579 -23.34 -23.07 4.69
N SER A 580 -23.30 -22.11 3.76
CA SER A 580 -22.13 -21.26 3.54
C SER A 580 -22.55 -19.86 3.10
N VAL A 581 -22.36 -18.88 3.97
CA VAL A 581 -22.66 -17.47 3.68
C VAL A 581 -21.44 -16.84 3.00
N THR A 582 -21.55 -16.50 1.72
CA THR A 582 -20.43 -15.96 0.92
C THR A 582 -20.57 -14.47 0.61
N GLN A 583 -21.76 -13.91 0.77
CA GLN A 583 -22.11 -12.53 0.46
C GLN A 583 -23.24 -12.05 1.36
N ASN A 584 -23.56 -10.75 1.30
CA ASN A 584 -24.72 -10.21 2.01
C ASN A 584 -26.01 -10.84 1.46
N MET A 585 -26.89 -11.29 2.35
CA MET A 585 -28.13 -12.00 2.01
C MET A 585 -29.30 -11.46 2.83
N THR A 586 -30.52 -11.66 2.33
CA THR A 586 -31.75 -11.29 3.02
C THR A 586 -32.61 -12.53 3.24
N VAL A 587 -32.98 -12.80 4.49
CA VAL A 587 -34.01 -13.80 4.84
C VAL A 587 -35.30 -13.05 5.16
N THR A 588 -36.33 -13.28 4.36
CA THR A 588 -37.66 -12.69 4.57
C THR A 588 -38.59 -13.76 5.14
N TYR A 589 -39.14 -13.52 6.32
CA TYR A 589 -40.14 -14.37 6.96
C TYR A 589 -41.54 -13.81 6.68
N TYR A 590 -42.42 -14.65 6.14
CA TYR A 590 -43.80 -14.31 5.81
C TYR A 590 -44.77 -14.86 6.85
N TYR A 591 -45.75 -14.05 7.21
CA TYR A 591 -46.73 -14.37 8.23
C TYR A 591 -48.17 -14.12 7.78
N ASN A 592 -49.07 -15.03 8.13
CA ASN A 592 -50.51 -14.85 7.98
C ASN A 592 -51.08 -14.17 9.22
N LYS A 593 -51.90 -13.12 9.03
CA LYS A 593 -52.60 -12.43 10.11
C LYS A 593 -53.64 -13.36 10.75
N LEU A 594 -53.66 -13.49 12.07
CA LEU A 594 -54.65 -14.31 12.77
C LEU A 594 -55.94 -13.51 13.01
N ILE A 595 -57.07 -14.13 12.68
CA ILE A 595 -58.41 -13.59 12.90
C ILE A 595 -59.10 -14.42 13.97
N GLN A 596 -59.49 -13.76 15.07
CA GLN A 596 -60.26 -14.36 16.15
C GLN A 596 -61.76 -14.21 15.87
N LEU A 597 -62.45 -15.33 15.82
CA LEU A 597 -63.89 -15.43 15.68
C LEU A 597 -64.47 -15.97 16.99
N ASN A 598 -65.28 -15.18 17.66
CA ASN A 598 -66.03 -15.57 18.85
C ASN A 598 -67.46 -15.85 18.42
N LEU A 599 -67.82 -17.13 18.39
CA LEU A 599 -69.04 -17.60 17.74
C LEU A 599 -70.00 -18.21 18.77
N ARG A 600 -71.30 -17.96 18.63
CA ARG A 600 -72.33 -18.65 19.40
C ARG A 600 -73.63 -18.74 18.62
N GLN A 601 -74.51 -19.65 19.05
CA GLN A 601 -75.86 -19.80 18.53
C GLN A 601 -76.89 -19.48 19.62
N VAL A 602 -77.94 -18.75 19.29
CA VAL A 602 -79.01 -18.37 20.22
C VAL A 602 -80.36 -18.75 19.64
N VAL A 603 -81.18 -19.42 20.45
CA VAL A 603 -82.52 -19.85 20.11
C VAL A 603 -83.51 -18.77 20.53
N LEU A 604 -84.20 -18.13 19.57
CA LEU A 604 -85.09 -16.99 19.82
C LEU A 604 -86.43 -17.38 20.46
N ALA A 605 -86.89 -18.61 20.21
CA ALA A 605 -88.14 -19.12 20.75
C ALA A 605 -88.00 -20.61 21.10
N SER A 606 -88.51 -21.01 22.28
CA SER A 606 -88.64 -22.41 22.65
C SER A 606 -90.02 -22.94 22.29
N GLN A 607 -90.08 -24.23 21.93
CA GLN A 607 -91.31 -24.98 21.75
C GLN A 607 -91.20 -26.21 22.65
N GLU A 608 -92.23 -26.49 23.47
CA GLU A 608 -92.15 -27.51 24.55
C GLU A 608 -91.78 -28.91 24.04
N GLU A 609 -92.14 -29.24 22.79
CA GLU A 609 -91.92 -30.55 22.18
C GLU A 609 -90.61 -30.65 21.36
N ILE A 610 -89.82 -29.57 21.28
CA ILE A 610 -88.55 -29.54 20.54
C ILE A 610 -87.40 -29.28 21.51
N VAL A 611 -86.42 -30.17 21.50
CA VAL A 611 -85.22 -30.05 22.35
C VAL A 611 -84.41 -28.83 21.91
N VAL A 612 -84.17 -27.91 22.83
CA VAL A 612 -83.26 -26.78 22.62
C VAL A 612 -81.84 -27.33 22.38
N PRO A 613 -81.22 -27.07 21.22
CA PRO A 613 -79.88 -27.54 20.95
C PRO A 613 -78.88 -26.86 21.88
N LYS A 614 -78.06 -27.66 22.58
CA LYS A 614 -76.95 -27.17 23.42
C LYS A 614 -75.67 -26.86 22.62
N ARG A 615 -75.62 -27.29 21.35
CA ARG A 615 -74.53 -27.02 20.41
C ARG A 615 -75.09 -26.57 19.05
N GLY A 616 -74.44 -25.59 18.44
CA GLY A 616 -74.62 -25.21 17.04
C GLY A 616 -73.48 -25.75 16.18
N TYR A 617 -73.74 -26.01 14.90
CA TYR A 617 -72.73 -26.46 13.95
C TYR A 617 -72.61 -25.47 12.81
N LEU A 618 -71.39 -25.00 12.57
CA LEU A 618 -71.06 -23.98 11.58
C LEU A 618 -69.98 -24.52 10.65
N GLN A 619 -70.00 -24.05 9.41
CA GLN A 619 -68.91 -24.24 8.46
C GLN A 619 -68.35 -22.86 8.08
N LEU A 620 -67.08 -22.64 8.38
CA LEU A 620 -66.34 -21.44 8.01
C LEU A 620 -65.64 -21.68 6.68
N ASP A 621 -65.76 -20.74 5.75
CA ASP A 621 -65.02 -20.74 4.49
C ASP A 621 -64.17 -19.47 4.41
N ASN A 622 -62.86 -19.64 4.38
CA ASN A 622 -61.88 -18.55 4.24
C ASN A 622 -61.13 -18.61 2.89
N GLY A 623 -61.79 -19.07 1.83
CA GLY A 623 -61.22 -19.02 0.48
C GLY A 623 -62.28 -18.95 -0.61
N TYR A 624 -62.43 -17.79 -1.28
CA TYR A 624 -63.23 -17.76 -2.53
C TYR A 624 -62.82 -16.65 -3.50
N VAL A 625 -61.69 -16.88 -4.20
CA VAL A 625 -61.41 -16.27 -5.51
C VAL A 625 -60.95 -17.33 -6.54
N ASP A 626 -60.37 -18.46 -6.12
CA ASP A 626 -59.80 -19.51 -6.99
C ASP A 626 -60.52 -20.88 -6.94
N LYS A 627 -61.68 -20.97 -6.25
CA LYS A 627 -62.47 -22.20 -6.02
C LYS A 627 -61.78 -23.28 -5.17
N LYS A 628 -60.74 -22.96 -4.40
CA LYS A 628 -60.18 -23.85 -3.37
C LYS A 628 -60.58 -23.35 -1.97
N SER A 629 -61.80 -23.68 -1.53
CA SER A 629 -62.29 -23.34 -0.19
C SER A 629 -61.48 -24.01 0.91
N ASN A 630 -61.00 -23.23 1.88
CA ASN A 630 -60.54 -23.76 3.16
C ASN A 630 -61.74 -23.83 4.10
N LEU A 631 -62.34 -25.03 4.19
CA LEU A 631 -63.53 -25.29 4.99
C LEU A 631 -63.16 -25.78 6.39
N PHE A 632 -63.64 -25.08 7.40
CA PHE A 632 -63.49 -25.47 8.81
C PHE A 632 -64.87 -25.75 9.40
N ASN A 633 -65.10 -26.97 9.89
CA ASN A 633 -66.33 -27.28 10.62
C ASN A 633 -66.11 -26.97 12.10
N VAL A 634 -66.99 -26.16 12.68
CA VAL A 634 -66.89 -25.67 14.06
C VAL A 634 -68.17 -26.00 14.81
N ALA A 635 -68.04 -26.54 16.01
CA ALA A 635 -69.13 -26.64 16.97
C ALA A 635 -69.08 -25.44 17.92
N VAL A 636 -70.21 -24.77 18.13
CA VAL A 636 -70.34 -23.60 19.01
C VAL A 636 -71.35 -23.86 20.11
N ASP A 637 -71.25 -23.11 21.21
CA ASP A 637 -72.26 -23.16 22.27
C ASP A 637 -73.62 -22.62 21.77
N SER A 638 -74.70 -23.27 22.20
CA SER A 638 -76.07 -22.91 21.85
C SER A 638 -76.99 -22.96 23.06
N GLY A 639 -77.95 -22.06 23.14
CA GLY A 639 -78.95 -22.00 24.21
C GLY A 639 -80.07 -21.01 23.91
N VAL A 640 -81.07 -20.92 24.80
CA VAL A 640 -82.18 -19.97 24.64
C VAL A 640 -81.73 -18.54 24.90
N ALA A 641 -82.38 -17.56 24.27
CA ALA A 641 -82.02 -16.14 24.39
C ALA A 641 -82.03 -15.59 25.82
N GLN A 642 -82.80 -16.20 26.73
CA GLN A 642 -82.88 -15.83 28.15
C GLN A 642 -81.73 -16.40 28.98
N GLU A 643 -80.97 -17.35 28.44
CA GLU A 643 -79.75 -17.91 29.05
C GLU A 643 -78.51 -17.17 28.54
N GLN A 644 -77.52 -16.98 29.41
CA GLN A 644 -76.24 -16.39 29.00
C GLN A 644 -75.42 -17.42 28.21
N VAL A 645 -75.60 -17.47 26.89
CA VAL A 645 -74.83 -18.36 26.01
C VAL A 645 -73.40 -17.83 25.83
N SER A 646 -72.41 -18.63 26.23
CA SER A 646 -70.99 -18.34 26.07
C SER A 646 -70.55 -18.33 24.61
N TYR A 647 -69.49 -17.58 24.30
CA TYR A 647 -68.86 -17.63 22.98
C TYR A 647 -67.83 -18.75 22.92
N THR A 648 -67.81 -19.46 21.79
CA THR A 648 -66.72 -20.36 21.41
C THR A 648 -65.72 -19.60 20.55
N SER A 649 -64.48 -19.45 21.03
CA SER A 649 -63.41 -18.77 20.28
C SER A 649 -62.72 -19.72 19.30
N VAL A 650 -62.60 -19.26 18.06
CA VAL A 650 -61.89 -19.94 16.96
C VAL A 650 -60.91 -18.94 16.36
N VAL A 651 -59.71 -19.40 16.02
CA VAL A 651 -58.71 -18.57 15.34
C VAL A 651 -58.44 -19.15 13.96
N ILE A 652 -58.45 -18.30 12.94
CA ILE A 652 -58.11 -18.68 11.56
C ILE A 652 -56.99 -17.79 11.04
N ALA A 653 -56.12 -18.34 10.20
CA ALA A 653 -55.09 -17.57 9.51
C ALA A 653 -55.69 -16.95 8.24
N LYS A 654 -55.62 -15.62 8.12
CA LYS A 654 -55.98 -14.89 6.91
C LYS A 654 -54.91 -15.11 5.85
N GLN A 655 -55.31 -15.58 4.67
CA GLN A 655 -54.44 -15.69 3.51
C GLN A 655 -54.41 -14.36 2.74
N ALA A 656 -53.32 -14.10 2.00
CA ALA A 656 -53.10 -12.84 1.28
C ALA A 656 -54.26 -12.46 0.32
N THR A 657 -54.80 -13.43 -0.41
CA THR A 657 -55.85 -13.20 -1.43
C THR A 657 -57.27 -13.26 -0.86
N HIS A 658 -57.42 -13.50 0.44
CA HIS A 658 -58.71 -13.75 1.08
C HIS A 658 -59.04 -12.67 2.10
N HIS A 659 -59.98 -11.81 1.72
CA HIS A 659 -60.44 -10.67 2.52
C HIS A 659 -61.77 -10.93 3.21
N GLN A 660 -62.38 -12.10 3.01
CA GLN A 660 -63.68 -12.43 3.56
C GLN A 660 -63.72 -13.84 4.13
N VAL A 661 -64.51 -14.00 5.19
CA VAL A 661 -64.87 -15.31 5.76
C VAL A 661 -66.38 -15.47 5.65
N SER A 662 -66.81 -16.52 4.96
CA SER A 662 -68.22 -16.91 4.93
C SER A 662 -68.51 -17.87 6.07
N VAL A 663 -69.64 -17.68 6.75
CA VAL A 663 -70.10 -18.59 7.82
C VAL A 663 -71.43 -19.19 7.41
N LYS A 664 -71.43 -20.50 7.17
CA LYS A 664 -72.63 -21.28 6.84
C LYS A 664 -73.16 -21.97 8.09
N VAL A 665 -74.42 -21.70 8.43
CA VAL A 665 -75.11 -22.32 9.56
C VAL A 665 -75.69 -23.67 9.11
N LEU A 666 -75.49 -24.71 9.92
CA LEU A 666 -76.10 -26.03 9.74
C LEU A 666 -77.18 -26.22 10.81
N PRO A 667 -78.40 -25.72 10.59
CA PRO A 667 -79.44 -25.77 11.61
C PRO A 667 -79.90 -27.23 11.86
N PRO A 668 -80.25 -27.60 13.11
CA PRO A 668 -80.88 -28.88 13.40
C PRO A 668 -82.22 -29.06 12.66
N GLU A 669 -82.67 -30.30 12.48
CA GLU A 669 -83.84 -30.70 11.66
C GLU A 669 -85.11 -29.86 11.87
N TYR A 670 -85.38 -29.43 13.11
CA TYR A 670 -86.58 -28.66 13.47
C TYR A 670 -86.32 -27.18 13.73
N TYR A 671 -85.19 -26.66 13.25
CA TYR A 671 -84.83 -25.26 13.38
C TYR A 671 -84.53 -24.64 12.02
N SER A 672 -84.83 -23.36 11.89
CA SER A 672 -84.46 -22.54 10.76
C SER A 672 -83.53 -21.42 11.21
N TYR A 673 -82.62 -21.03 10.32
CA TYR A 673 -81.79 -19.86 10.51
C TYR A 673 -82.65 -18.58 10.49
N SER A 674 -82.55 -17.77 11.54
CA SER A 674 -83.33 -16.53 11.75
C SER A 674 -82.41 -15.31 11.83
N GLY A 675 -81.33 -15.28 11.05
CA GLY A 675 -80.42 -14.13 10.93
C GLY A 675 -79.26 -14.13 11.93
N TYR A 676 -78.48 -13.05 11.93
CA TYR A 676 -77.29 -12.90 12.76
C TYR A 676 -77.02 -11.46 13.21
N THR A 677 -76.22 -11.30 14.26
CA THR A 677 -75.59 -10.03 14.62
C THR A 677 -74.08 -10.23 14.73
N VAL A 678 -73.32 -9.25 14.23
CA VAL A 678 -71.86 -9.24 14.33
C VAL A 678 -71.38 -7.92 14.92
N THR A 679 -70.44 -8.01 15.84
CA THR A 679 -69.76 -6.86 16.45
C THR A 679 -68.25 -7.09 16.40
N LYS A 680 -67.48 -6.00 16.49
CA LYS A 680 -66.00 -6.02 16.49
C LYS A 680 -65.41 -6.06 17.91
N ASP A 681 -66.28 -6.11 18.91
CA ASP A 681 -66.00 -6.23 20.33
C ASP A 681 -67.07 -7.11 21.01
N ASN A 682 -66.85 -7.46 22.28
CA ASN A 682 -67.81 -8.23 23.08
C ASN A 682 -68.95 -7.35 23.63
N SER A 683 -69.58 -6.56 22.77
CA SER A 683 -70.79 -5.81 23.11
C SER A 683 -72.00 -6.72 23.23
N ILE A 684 -73.05 -6.21 23.89
CA ILE A 684 -74.32 -6.93 24.03
C ILE A 684 -74.99 -7.01 22.65
N HIS A 685 -75.36 -8.22 22.23
CA HIS A 685 -76.06 -8.45 20.97
C HIS A 685 -77.57 -8.35 21.17
N ASP A 686 -78.24 -7.59 20.31
CA ASP A 686 -79.69 -7.45 20.28
C ASP A 686 -80.29 -8.18 19.07
N SER A 687 -81.14 -9.17 19.34
CA SER A 687 -81.85 -9.92 18.31
C SER A 687 -82.83 -9.09 17.48
N GLY A 688 -83.26 -7.91 17.97
CA GLY A 688 -84.17 -7.00 17.26
C GLY A 688 -83.54 -6.33 16.04
N ILE A 689 -82.21 -6.25 15.99
CA ILE A 689 -81.43 -5.60 14.92
C ILE A 689 -80.68 -6.61 14.03
N ARG A 690 -81.07 -7.88 14.07
CA ARG A 690 -80.42 -8.95 13.31
C ARG A 690 -80.54 -8.76 11.80
N VAL A 691 -79.49 -9.15 11.09
CA VAL A 691 -79.43 -9.12 9.63
C VAL A 691 -79.89 -10.46 9.07
N ASN A 692 -80.80 -10.41 8.09
CA ASN A 692 -81.22 -11.57 7.31
C ASN A 692 -80.36 -11.69 6.05
N GLY A 693 -79.68 -12.83 5.86
CA GLY A 693 -78.87 -13.09 4.67
C GLY A 693 -77.69 -14.03 4.96
N GLU A 694 -76.80 -14.16 3.98
CA GLU A 694 -75.55 -14.90 4.15
C GLU A 694 -74.59 -14.15 5.09
N ILE A 695 -73.94 -14.89 5.99
CA ILE A 695 -72.96 -14.32 6.90
C ILE A 695 -71.63 -14.21 6.17
N ARG A 696 -71.17 -12.98 5.94
CA ARG A 696 -69.86 -12.66 5.36
C ARG A 696 -69.14 -11.63 6.22
N LEU A 697 -67.96 -11.99 6.70
CA LEU A 697 -67.12 -11.14 7.55
C LEU A 697 -65.97 -10.60 6.70
N ASP A 698 -65.85 -9.27 6.56
CA ASP A 698 -64.68 -8.63 5.96
C ASP A 698 -63.53 -8.61 6.96
N ILE A 699 -62.50 -9.41 6.72
CA ILE A 699 -61.34 -9.63 7.60
C ILE A 699 -60.10 -8.80 7.21
N THR A 700 -60.27 -7.76 6.38
CA THR A 700 -59.14 -6.93 5.93
C THR A 700 -58.47 -6.20 7.10
N GLU A 701 -59.24 -5.44 7.87
CA GLU A 701 -58.67 -4.59 8.92
C GLU A 701 -58.81 -5.19 10.32
N THR A 702 -59.97 -5.75 10.64
CA THR A 702 -60.35 -6.14 12.00
C THR A 702 -59.86 -7.56 12.34
N THR A 703 -59.33 -7.75 13.55
CA THR A 703 -58.73 -9.01 14.01
C THR A 703 -59.64 -9.83 14.92
N GLY A 704 -60.78 -9.26 15.36
CA GLY A 704 -61.70 -9.89 16.30
C GLY A 704 -63.15 -9.67 15.92
N TYR A 705 -63.93 -10.75 15.87
CA TYR A 705 -65.37 -10.71 15.62
C TYR A 705 -66.11 -11.44 16.72
N TRP A 706 -67.28 -10.92 17.10
CA TRP A 706 -68.26 -11.59 17.93
C TRP A 706 -69.50 -11.75 17.09
N LEU A 707 -69.86 -13.01 16.79
CA LEU A 707 -70.97 -13.38 15.92
C LEU A 707 -71.99 -14.19 16.73
N THR A 708 -73.20 -13.65 16.86
CA THR A 708 -74.35 -14.41 17.36
C THR A 708 -75.22 -14.81 16.18
N ILE A 709 -75.42 -16.11 16.04
CA ILE A 709 -76.31 -16.70 15.05
C ILE A 709 -77.64 -17.01 15.73
N TYR A 710 -78.73 -16.55 15.13
CA TYR A 710 -80.06 -16.80 15.65
C TYR A 710 -80.73 -17.93 14.90
N ILE A 711 -81.36 -18.83 15.64
CA ILE A 711 -82.22 -19.88 15.08
C ILE A 711 -83.58 -19.86 15.78
N GLU A 712 -84.60 -20.33 15.08
CA GLU A 712 -85.95 -20.45 15.60
C GLU A 712 -86.59 -21.78 15.17
N PRO A 713 -87.54 -22.32 15.94
CA PRO A 713 -88.27 -23.53 15.55
C PRO A 713 -88.90 -23.36 14.16
N SER A 714 -88.70 -24.35 13.29
CA SER A 714 -89.27 -24.36 11.93
C SER A 714 -90.69 -24.91 11.88
N ILE A 715 -91.25 -25.28 13.03
CA ILE A 715 -92.60 -25.83 13.18
C ILE A 715 -93.56 -24.75 13.72
N GLU A 716 -94.76 -24.69 13.17
CA GLU A 716 -95.81 -23.77 13.60
C GLU A 716 -96.18 -23.98 15.08
N LYS A 717 -96.38 -22.88 15.80
CA LYS A 717 -96.72 -22.87 17.23
C LYS A 717 -98.00 -23.68 17.49
N GLY A 718 -97.89 -24.76 18.26
CA GLY A 718 -98.99 -25.67 18.58
C GLY A 718 -99.09 -26.93 17.71
N ARG A 719 -98.14 -27.15 16.79
CA ARG A 719 -98.04 -28.36 15.95
C ARG A 719 -96.89 -29.24 16.46
N SER A 720 -97.15 -30.52 16.70
CA SER A 720 -96.12 -31.46 17.16
C SER A 720 -95.10 -31.77 16.05
N PRO A 721 -93.80 -31.96 16.38
CA PRO A 721 -92.82 -32.44 15.43
C PRO A 721 -93.23 -33.82 14.92
N VAL A 722 -93.40 -33.94 13.61
CA VAL A 722 -93.67 -35.23 12.96
C VAL A 722 -92.32 -35.80 12.53
N PRO A 723 -91.84 -36.90 13.15
CA PRO A 723 -90.62 -37.53 12.69
C PRO A 723 -90.81 -37.96 11.24
N TYR A 724 -89.84 -37.67 10.38
CA TYR A 724 -89.90 -38.12 9.00
C TYR A 724 -89.93 -39.66 8.95
N ASN A 725 -91.05 -40.22 8.51
CA ASN A 725 -91.23 -41.65 8.24
C ASN A 725 -91.80 -41.84 6.83
N TRP A 726 -91.21 -42.76 6.07
CA TRP A 726 -91.65 -43.16 4.73
C TRP A 726 -93.11 -43.64 4.69
N ASP A 727 -93.68 -44.12 5.81
CA ASP A 727 -95.07 -44.58 5.89
C ASP A 727 -96.12 -43.46 5.82
N TYR A 728 -95.76 -42.20 6.13
CA TYR A 728 -96.73 -41.08 6.10
C TYR A 728 -97.18 -40.68 4.69
N GLN A 729 -96.46 -41.08 3.64
CA GLN A 729 -96.90 -40.84 2.24
C GLN A 729 -97.88 -41.91 1.72
N ARG A 730 -98.03 -43.05 2.41
CA ARG A 730 -98.89 -44.16 1.94
C ARG A 730 -100.24 -44.24 2.65
N ASN A 731 -100.38 -43.71 3.87
CA ASN A 731 -101.62 -43.80 4.64
C ASN A 731 -102.26 -42.42 4.88
N LYS A 732 -103.38 -42.14 4.21
CA LYS A 732 -104.26 -40.99 4.49
C LYS A 732 -105.13 -41.24 5.74
N LEU A 733 -104.54 -41.38 6.91
CA LEU A 733 -105.30 -41.41 8.17
C LEU A 733 -105.63 -39.97 8.60
N GLY A 734 -106.64 -39.39 7.93
CA GLY A 734 -107.16 -38.05 8.23
C GLY A 734 -108.57 -37.77 7.72
N GLU A 735 -109.16 -38.67 6.92
CA GLU A 735 -110.54 -38.55 6.46
C GLU A 735 -111.36 -39.76 6.96
N ILE A 736 -111.76 -39.73 8.23
CA ILE A 736 -112.91 -40.51 8.70
C ILE A 736 -114.08 -39.53 8.77
N GLN A 737 -114.95 -39.57 7.76
CA GLN A 737 -116.26 -38.93 7.86
C GLN A 737 -117.18 -39.80 8.72
N MET A 738 -117.66 -39.23 9.83
CA MET A 738 -118.66 -39.86 10.68
C MET A 738 -120.05 -39.80 10.03
N LYS A 739 -120.79 -40.89 10.14
CA LYS A 739 -122.26 -40.90 10.11
C LYS A 739 -122.77 -41.36 11.47
#